data_AF-A0AAU9DMG6-F1
#
_entry.id   AF-A0AAU9DMG6-F1
#
_cell.length_a   1.000
_cell.length_b   1.000
_cell.length_c   1.000
_cell.angle_alpha   90.00
_cell.angle_beta   90.00
_cell.angle_gamma   90.00
#
_symmetry.space_group_name_H-M   'P 1'
#
loop_
_entity.id
_entity.type
_entity.pdbx_description
1 polymer ?
#
loop_
_entity_poly.entity_id
_entity_poly.type
_entity_poly.pdbx_seq_one_letter_code
_entity_poly.pdbx_strand_id
1 'polypeptide(L)'
;MKRNILKAFVLAFAMLATACDKEEVKYDPPVKPVFETKPIYVLNDLSQYWKPFLGLKDEGNFATYIDFAKQQYTGISHPVISKINFNGVNALNVFLNTESPRSYTVEDKKALEEYLKTGGGLAFFAMGEGDGTQNEITNLTSGYGFSFVGGNVENPSANWEGHGTVAKFNKGSLLQLDNVSEWTIVAKSGSAPLIAYREFGGGVVLASGIDIFGKEQPGNVAFYQDLLLKLVDHKPAFVSDELFKPDLVQGESFVLAGSRIFSNGYYAEEVKEFAPLYKEIVEKVSEWAEVDKPTEGNFTVSVLPGEIKGWNGEKDITLGLAYGGYPETKTKSVARTAEVLVAEWLKPKRESLDKDAFSIFVGALIAEDLGYPDAMAETVDPLIDFAENHPDFDRYDPVTMSKEELDAFPEKLGQGKYLKALKELYSKFGEDIVRDYVKLKLDLVPTIDGFEFSGSDVAWLWAKATEDFEDGGDKRIFSLFNDLGYQVDREQVSIPASVDSEKLNTEWWNPYIPSQYTHSSFDISNIFDGDFDAGGKGTWHSVEWKPDIAPYPHTIEVDMFDRNKITSFVYYPRNVTWHQHMAHIKFYVTDDKNDKGEAVAEFIWRKPWTPDGKKIYCTKFKTGRYFFIEILESWVNDAPEPKGKNSTSICELEVYGAPASKENN
;
A
#
# COMPACT_ATOMS: atom_id res chain seq x y z
N MET A 1 6.29 4.53 51.66
CA MET A 1 5.47 3.29 51.70
C MET A 1 5.32 2.58 50.35
N LYS A 2 5.23 3.26 49.19
CA LYS A 2 5.15 2.58 47.87
C LYS A 2 6.47 2.05 47.28
N ARG A 3 7.65 2.45 47.79
CA ARG A 3 8.97 1.96 47.32
C ARG A 3 9.47 0.66 48.00
N ASN A 4 8.84 0.22 49.09
CA ASN A 4 9.24 -1.01 49.81
C ASN A 4 8.44 -2.25 49.37
N ILE A 5 7.29 -2.08 48.73
CA ILE A 5 6.47 -3.19 48.20
C ILE A 5 7.06 -3.72 46.88
N LEU A 6 7.63 -2.83 46.05
CA LEU A 6 8.26 -3.23 44.79
C LEU A 6 9.60 -3.97 45.01
N LYS A 7 10.35 -3.64 46.08
CA LYS A 7 11.56 -4.38 46.47
C LYS A 7 11.25 -5.76 47.06
N ALA A 8 10.10 -5.94 47.72
CA ALA A 8 9.67 -7.24 48.23
C ALA A 8 9.22 -8.20 47.10
N PHE A 9 8.61 -7.67 46.03
CA PHE A 9 8.21 -8.47 44.86
C PHE A 9 9.40 -8.93 44.01
N VAL A 10 10.39 -8.06 43.81
CA VAL A 10 11.59 -8.41 43.02
C VAL A 10 12.49 -9.40 43.76
N LEU A 11 12.53 -9.37 45.10
CA LEU A 11 13.28 -10.36 45.89
C LEU A 11 12.57 -11.72 45.97
N ALA A 12 11.23 -11.74 45.96
CA ALA A 12 10.45 -12.98 45.95
C ALA A 12 10.56 -13.74 44.62
N PHE A 13 10.66 -13.04 43.50
CA PHE A 13 10.86 -13.66 42.18
C PHE A 13 12.29 -14.19 41.97
N ALA A 14 13.30 -13.51 42.56
CA ALA A 14 14.69 -13.97 42.49
C ALA A 14 14.95 -15.22 43.37
N MET A 15 14.21 -15.40 44.48
CA MET A 15 14.35 -16.59 45.34
C MET A 15 13.56 -17.81 44.83
N LEU A 16 12.53 -17.63 44.00
CA LEU A 16 11.81 -18.74 43.36
C LEU A 16 12.57 -19.35 42.17
N ALA A 17 13.53 -18.62 41.59
CA ALA A 17 14.35 -19.10 40.48
C ALA A 17 15.60 -19.90 40.90
N THR A 18 15.89 -20.03 42.21
CA THR A 18 17.09 -20.73 42.71
C THR A 18 16.81 -21.90 43.66
N ALA A 19 15.56 -22.31 43.84
CA ALA A 19 15.19 -23.41 44.72
C ALA A 19 14.18 -24.37 44.06
N CYS A 20 14.55 -24.98 42.94
CA CYS A 20 13.94 -26.23 42.48
C CYS A 20 14.94 -26.96 41.59
N ASP A 21 16.04 -27.39 42.20
CA ASP A 21 16.88 -28.44 41.67
C ASP A 21 16.98 -29.52 42.76
N LYS A 22 16.63 -30.75 42.39
CA LYS A 22 16.70 -32.01 43.15
C LYS A 22 15.69 -32.25 44.28
N GLU A 23 14.60 -32.96 43.95
CA GLU A 23 14.31 -34.27 44.55
C GLU A 23 13.36 -35.06 43.62
N GLU A 24 13.77 -36.27 43.24
CA GLU A 24 13.00 -37.19 42.39
C GLU A 24 11.72 -37.65 43.13
N VAL A 25 10.57 -37.19 42.67
CA VAL A 25 9.30 -37.88 42.91
C VAL A 25 8.88 -38.51 41.59
N LYS A 26 8.98 -39.84 41.51
CA LYS A 26 8.38 -40.64 40.42
C LYS A 26 6.86 -40.47 40.47
N TYR A 27 6.35 -39.54 39.68
CA TYR A 27 4.96 -39.52 39.29
C TYR A 27 4.85 -40.31 37.99
N ASP A 28 4.12 -41.42 38.02
CA ASP A 28 3.76 -42.19 36.83
C ASP A 28 2.42 -41.62 36.33
N PRO A 29 2.41 -40.69 35.36
CA PRO A 29 1.15 -40.15 34.87
C PRO A 29 0.36 -41.29 34.20
N PRO A 30 -0.98 -41.30 34.30
CA PRO A 30 -1.76 -42.22 33.49
C PRO A 30 -1.40 -41.99 32.03
N VAL A 31 -1.03 -43.07 31.33
CA VAL A 31 -0.76 -43.09 29.90
C VAL A 31 -1.95 -42.44 29.21
N LYS A 32 -1.82 -41.14 28.87
CA LYS A 32 -2.70 -40.50 27.91
C LYS A 32 -2.47 -41.24 26.60
N PRO A 33 -3.53 -41.64 25.87
CA PRO A 33 -3.33 -42.14 24.52
C PRO A 33 -2.60 -41.03 23.75
N VAL A 34 -1.35 -41.30 23.39
CA VAL A 34 -0.61 -40.50 22.43
C VAL A 34 -1.30 -40.78 21.11
N PHE A 35 -2.29 -39.96 20.76
CA PHE A 35 -2.64 -39.80 19.36
C PHE A 35 -1.44 -39.10 18.73
N GLU A 36 -0.72 -39.80 17.85
CA GLU A 36 0.33 -39.21 17.02
C GLU A 36 -0.24 -37.96 16.33
N THR A 37 0.17 -36.78 16.78
CA THR A 37 -0.20 -35.51 16.16
C THR A 37 0.66 -35.31 14.92
N LYS A 38 0.02 -35.18 13.76
CA LYS A 38 0.65 -34.96 12.45
C LYS A 38 0.24 -33.58 11.94
N PRO A 39 1.14 -32.86 11.23
CA PRO A 39 0.98 -31.43 10.96
C PRO A 39 -0.22 -31.09 10.06
N ILE A 40 -0.80 -29.91 10.32
CA ILE A 40 -1.86 -29.27 9.54
C ILE A 40 -1.26 -28.65 8.27
N TYR A 41 -1.87 -28.89 7.12
CA TYR A 41 -1.58 -28.15 5.89
C TYR A 41 -2.81 -27.32 5.50
N VAL A 42 -2.78 -26.02 5.83
CA VAL A 42 -3.74 -25.04 5.29
C VAL A 42 -3.12 -24.44 4.04
N LEU A 43 -3.75 -24.66 2.89
CA LEU A 43 -3.18 -24.35 1.58
C LEU A 43 -3.45 -22.92 1.08
N ASN A 44 -3.73 -21.96 1.97
CA ASN A 44 -3.97 -20.57 1.58
C ASN A 44 -3.57 -19.53 2.64
N ASP A 45 -2.97 -18.42 2.21
CA ASP A 45 -2.45 -17.30 3.03
C ASP A 45 -3.57 -16.41 3.62
N LEU A 46 -4.79 -16.51 3.07
CA LEU A 46 -6.00 -15.88 3.62
C LEU A 46 -6.40 -16.40 5.02
N SER A 47 -5.73 -17.44 5.51
CA SER A 47 -5.90 -17.96 6.86
C SER A 47 -5.71 -16.90 7.94
N GLN A 48 -4.95 -15.82 7.74
CA GLN A 48 -4.80 -14.77 8.76
C GLN A 48 -6.11 -14.06 9.13
N TYR A 49 -7.04 -13.92 8.18
CA TYR A 49 -8.35 -13.31 8.41
C TYR A 49 -9.36 -14.27 9.02
N TRP A 50 -9.17 -15.59 8.87
CA TRP A 50 -10.13 -16.63 9.30
C TRP A 50 -9.61 -17.56 10.41
N LYS A 51 -8.29 -17.59 10.67
CA LYS A 51 -7.65 -18.29 11.80
C LYS A 51 -8.27 -17.92 13.15
N PRO A 52 -8.57 -16.63 13.42
CA PRO A 52 -9.27 -16.25 14.64
C PRO A 52 -10.72 -16.76 14.68
N PHE A 53 -11.39 -16.88 13.53
CA PHE A 53 -12.81 -17.27 13.42
C PHE A 53 -13.02 -18.79 13.53
N LEU A 54 -12.16 -19.57 12.89
CA LEU A 54 -12.17 -21.04 12.98
C LEU A 54 -11.52 -21.54 14.28
N GLY A 55 -10.83 -20.63 15.00
CA GLY A 55 -10.09 -20.86 16.24
C GLY A 55 -9.25 -22.13 16.24
N LEU A 56 -8.71 -22.47 15.07
CA LEU A 56 -7.74 -23.53 14.89
C LEU A 56 -6.49 -23.13 15.70
N LYS A 57 -6.41 -23.62 16.93
CA LYS A 57 -5.13 -23.75 17.64
C LYS A 57 -4.35 -24.86 16.94
N ASP A 58 -3.02 -24.85 17.05
CA ASP A 58 -2.09 -25.79 16.42
C ASP A 58 -2.27 -27.28 16.82
N GLU A 59 -3.42 -27.67 17.37
CA GLU A 59 -3.66 -28.93 18.07
C GLU A 59 -4.88 -29.73 17.52
N GLY A 60 -5.10 -29.74 16.21
CA GLY A 60 -6.13 -30.58 15.56
C GLY A 60 -5.78 -30.99 14.12
N ASN A 61 -5.93 -32.29 13.79
CA ASN A 61 -5.33 -32.93 12.60
C ASN A 61 -6.24 -32.90 11.33
N PHE A 62 -6.23 -31.83 10.51
CA PHE A 62 -7.04 -31.78 9.25
C PHE A 62 -6.33 -31.12 8.07
N ALA A 63 -6.48 -31.70 6.87
CA ALA A 63 -6.12 -31.05 5.59
C ALA A 63 -7.38 -30.41 4.99
N THR A 64 -7.46 -29.08 5.08
CA THR A 64 -8.54 -28.28 4.50
C THR A 64 -7.97 -27.48 3.34
N TYR A 65 -8.51 -27.69 2.14
CA TYR A 65 -8.30 -26.81 1.01
C TYR A 65 -9.38 -25.72 1.02
N ILE A 66 -8.96 -24.47 0.92
CA ILE A 66 -9.88 -23.34 0.84
C ILE A 66 -9.83 -22.77 -0.58
N ASP A 67 -10.87 -23.07 -1.36
CA ASP A 67 -11.14 -22.40 -2.62
C ASP A 67 -11.84 -21.06 -2.35
N PHE A 68 -11.08 -19.98 -2.45
CA PHE A 68 -11.64 -18.63 -2.54
C PHE A 68 -11.90 -18.28 -3.99
N ALA A 69 -12.73 -19.03 -4.70
CA ALA A 69 -12.87 -18.86 -6.15
C ALA A 69 -13.12 -17.40 -6.57
N LYS A 70 -13.73 -16.57 -5.70
CA LYS A 70 -14.34 -15.28 -6.06
C LYS A 70 -14.30 -14.19 -4.95
N GLN A 71 -13.26 -14.13 -4.11
CA GLN A 71 -13.09 -13.03 -3.13
C GLN A 71 -12.04 -11.98 -3.58
N GLN A 72 -12.40 -10.70 -3.48
CA GLN A 72 -11.68 -9.53 -3.99
C GLN A 72 -10.31 -9.22 -3.33
N TYR A 73 -9.83 -10.01 -2.37
CA TYR A 73 -8.92 -9.48 -1.34
C TYR A 73 -7.50 -10.01 -1.27
N THR A 74 -7.10 -11.00 -2.08
CA THR A 74 -5.69 -11.43 -2.10
C THR A 74 -5.24 -11.81 -3.49
N GLY A 75 -4.12 -11.24 -3.93
CA GLY A 75 -3.41 -11.57 -5.18
C GLY A 75 -2.85 -13.00 -5.24
N ILE A 76 -3.59 -13.99 -4.74
CA ILE A 76 -3.24 -15.39 -4.72
C ILE A 76 -3.97 -16.05 -5.89
N SER A 77 -3.25 -16.79 -6.71
CA SER A 77 -3.82 -17.53 -7.82
C SER A 77 -4.82 -18.58 -7.33
N HIS A 78 -6.08 -18.47 -7.76
CA HIS A 78 -7.03 -19.55 -7.57
C HIS A 78 -6.83 -20.58 -8.69
N PRO A 79 -6.67 -21.87 -8.37
CA PRO A 79 -6.64 -22.91 -9.38
C PRO A 79 -8.05 -23.21 -9.88
N VAL A 80 -8.13 -23.62 -11.14
CA VAL A 80 -9.35 -24.18 -11.71
C VAL A 80 -9.66 -25.49 -10.96
N ILE A 81 -10.88 -25.66 -10.45
CA ILE A 81 -11.26 -26.81 -9.58
C ILE A 81 -10.96 -28.13 -10.28
N SER A 82 -11.30 -28.23 -11.57
CA SER A 82 -11.03 -29.41 -12.39
C SER A 82 -9.54 -29.72 -12.61
N LYS A 83 -8.63 -28.80 -12.26
CA LYS A 83 -7.17 -29.02 -12.30
C LYS A 83 -6.58 -29.38 -10.93
N ILE A 84 -7.38 -29.41 -9.86
CA ILE A 84 -6.91 -29.75 -8.51
C ILE A 84 -6.77 -31.27 -8.37
N ASN A 85 -5.62 -31.71 -7.84
CA ASN A 85 -5.45 -33.09 -7.40
C ASN A 85 -6.02 -33.27 -5.97
N PHE A 86 -7.17 -33.93 -5.86
CA PHE A 86 -7.85 -34.13 -4.58
C PHE A 86 -7.35 -35.34 -3.75
N ASN A 87 -6.33 -36.08 -4.20
CA ASN A 87 -5.91 -37.31 -3.53
C ASN A 87 -5.50 -37.13 -2.05
N GLY A 88 -4.98 -35.95 -1.69
CA GLY A 88 -4.62 -35.58 -0.31
C GLY A 88 -5.58 -34.62 0.40
N VAL A 89 -6.76 -34.34 -0.19
CA VAL A 89 -7.70 -33.35 0.34
C VAL A 89 -8.85 -34.06 1.05
N ASN A 90 -9.02 -33.85 2.35
CA ASN A 90 -10.09 -34.45 3.15
C ASN A 90 -11.33 -33.56 3.24
N ALA A 91 -11.14 -32.24 3.33
CA ALA A 91 -12.20 -31.25 3.20
C ALA A 91 -11.83 -30.15 2.22
N LEU A 92 -12.81 -29.73 1.42
CA LEU A 92 -12.77 -28.66 0.45
C LEU A 92 -13.82 -27.60 0.85
N ASN A 93 -13.38 -26.38 1.15
CA ASN A 93 -14.27 -25.25 1.38
C ASN A 93 -14.34 -24.42 0.09
N VAL A 94 -15.54 -24.23 -0.45
CA VAL A 94 -15.82 -23.42 -1.64
C VAL A 94 -16.55 -22.15 -1.21
N PHE A 95 -15.89 -21.01 -1.37
CA PHE A 95 -16.45 -19.70 -1.08
C PHE A 95 -17.06 -19.10 -2.34
N LEU A 96 -18.38 -18.86 -2.29
CA LEU A 96 -19.19 -18.38 -3.38
C LEU A 96 -19.55 -16.90 -3.15
N ASN A 97 -19.26 -16.06 -4.16
CA ASN A 97 -19.71 -14.68 -4.19
C ASN A 97 -20.79 -14.54 -5.27
N THR A 98 -21.92 -13.91 -4.94
CA THR A 98 -23.06 -13.69 -5.85
C THR A 98 -22.65 -12.90 -7.08
N GLU A 99 -21.71 -11.98 -6.96
CA GLU A 99 -21.48 -11.01 -8.03
C GLU A 99 -20.67 -11.57 -9.22
N SER A 100 -20.25 -12.85 -9.20
CA SER A 100 -19.24 -13.31 -10.16
C SER A 100 -19.79 -13.61 -11.56
N PRO A 101 -19.14 -13.10 -12.62
CA PRO A 101 -19.64 -13.21 -13.98
C PRO A 101 -19.27 -14.53 -14.68
N ARG A 102 -18.44 -15.39 -14.06
CA ARG A 102 -18.01 -16.67 -14.67
C ARG A 102 -18.53 -17.90 -13.93
N SER A 103 -19.36 -18.66 -14.60
CA SER A 103 -19.91 -19.93 -14.10
C SER A 103 -18.83 -20.99 -13.94
N TYR A 104 -19.01 -21.84 -12.92
CA TYR A 104 -18.24 -23.08 -12.80
C TYR A 104 -18.48 -23.97 -14.02
N THR A 105 -17.39 -24.51 -14.59
CA THR A 105 -17.45 -25.32 -15.80
C THR A 105 -18.09 -26.68 -15.51
N VAL A 106 -18.48 -27.41 -16.57
CA VAL A 106 -19.01 -28.78 -16.42
C VAL A 106 -17.93 -29.69 -15.83
N GLU A 107 -16.68 -29.45 -16.19
CA GLU A 107 -15.50 -30.15 -15.69
C GLU A 107 -15.30 -29.91 -14.19
N ASP A 108 -15.50 -28.68 -13.70
CA ASP A 108 -15.39 -28.36 -12.27
C ASP A 108 -16.47 -29.08 -11.47
N LYS A 109 -17.73 -29.05 -11.93
CA LYS A 109 -18.84 -29.77 -11.30
C LYS A 109 -18.55 -31.27 -11.24
N LYS A 110 -18.06 -31.83 -12.35
CA LYS A 110 -17.66 -33.24 -12.42
C LYS A 110 -16.52 -33.56 -11.46
N ALA A 111 -15.52 -32.69 -11.34
CA ALA A 111 -14.39 -32.88 -10.42
C ALA A 111 -14.85 -32.86 -8.95
N LEU A 112 -15.78 -31.97 -8.59
CA LEU A 112 -16.40 -31.95 -7.25
C LEU A 112 -17.24 -33.20 -6.98
N GLU A 113 -18.00 -33.68 -7.97
CA GLU A 113 -18.75 -34.93 -7.85
C GLU A 113 -17.83 -36.15 -7.69
N GLU A 114 -16.74 -36.22 -8.46
CA GLU A 114 -15.72 -37.26 -8.32
C GLU A 114 -15.04 -37.19 -6.95
N TYR A 115 -14.73 -35.99 -6.48
CA TYR A 115 -14.19 -35.76 -5.14
C TYR A 115 -15.12 -36.31 -4.04
N LEU A 116 -16.42 -36.00 -4.10
CA LEU A 116 -17.42 -36.51 -3.16
C LEU A 116 -17.59 -38.03 -3.25
N LYS A 117 -17.46 -38.64 -4.43
CA LYS A 117 -17.46 -40.11 -4.59
C LYS A 117 -16.28 -40.78 -3.87
N THR A 118 -15.17 -40.07 -3.66
CA THR A 118 -14.01 -40.58 -2.89
C THR A 118 -14.14 -40.41 -1.38
N GLY A 119 -15.27 -39.89 -0.89
CA GLY A 119 -15.51 -39.66 0.54
C GLY A 119 -15.10 -38.27 1.03
N GLY A 120 -14.68 -37.37 0.14
CA GLY A 120 -14.30 -36.01 0.51
C GLY A 120 -15.44 -35.20 1.12
N GLY A 121 -15.13 -34.27 2.02
CA GLY A 121 -16.08 -33.30 2.54
C GLY A 121 -16.06 -32.00 1.76
N LEU A 122 -17.22 -31.51 1.36
CA LEU A 122 -17.39 -30.27 0.59
C LEU A 122 -18.24 -29.27 1.36
N ALA A 123 -17.68 -28.13 1.73
CA ALA A 123 -18.44 -27.03 2.33
C ALA A 123 -18.64 -25.89 1.34
N PHE A 124 -19.86 -25.40 1.22
CA PHE A 124 -20.19 -24.20 0.46
C PHE A 124 -20.50 -23.05 1.41
N PHE A 125 -19.78 -21.95 1.24
CA PHE A 125 -19.95 -20.69 1.98
C PHE A 125 -20.31 -19.57 1.01
N ALA A 126 -21.54 -19.04 1.04
CA ALA A 126 -21.97 -18.01 0.08
C ALA A 126 -22.41 -16.69 0.74
N MET A 127 -22.17 -15.56 0.06
CA MET A 127 -22.93 -14.31 0.29
C MET A 127 -24.19 -14.34 -0.57
N GLY A 128 -25.34 -14.00 -0.01
CA GLY A 128 -26.64 -13.99 -0.69
C GLY A 128 -27.26 -12.62 -0.62
N GLU A 129 -26.76 -11.68 -1.41
CA GLU A 129 -27.46 -10.41 -1.63
C GLU A 129 -28.60 -10.62 -2.64
N GLY A 130 -29.77 -10.07 -2.31
CA GLY A 130 -31.08 -10.53 -2.79
C GLY A 130 -31.57 -9.95 -4.12
N ASP A 131 -30.71 -9.65 -5.08
CA ASP A 131 -31.08 -8.89 -6.28
C ASP A 131 -30.66 -9.51 -7.64
N GLY A 132 -30.69 -10.84 -7.74
CA GLY A 132 -30.88 -11.53 -9.04
C GLY A 132 -29.64 -12.18 -9.66
N THR A 133 -28.46 -12.06 -9.05
CA THR A 133 -27.26 -12.85 -9.38
C THR A 133 -27.23 -14.25 -8.73
N GLN A 134 -28.32 -14.65 -8.06
CA GLN A 134 -28.57 -15.99 -7.50
C GLN A 134 -28.34 -17.16 -8.49
N ASN A 135 -28.35 -16.91 -9.80
CA ASN A 135 -28.34 -17.96 -10.81
C ASN A 135 -27.07 -18.82 -10.83
N GLU A 136 -25.86 -18.26 -10.70
CA GLU A 136 -24.64 -19.09 -10.79
C GLU A 136 -24.41 -19.97 -9.57
N ILE A 137 -24.57 -19.38 -8.38
CA ILE A 137 -24.50 -20.10 -7.12
C ILE A 137 -25.54 -21.20 -7.11
N THR A 138 -26.79 -20.87 -7.46
CA THR A 138 -27.87 -21.85 -7.55
C THR A 138 -27.57 -22.92 -8.60
N ASN A 139 -26.99 -22.58 -9.76
CA ASN A 139 -26.61 -23.54 -10.79
C ASN A 139 -25.51 -24.52 -10.35
N LEU A 140 -24.67 -24.15 -9.40
CA LEU A 140 -23.71 -25.06 -8.78
C LEU A 140 -24.37 -25.87 -7.66
N THR A 141 -25.07 -25.19 -6.73
CA THR A 141 -25.57 -25.81 -5.50
C THR A 141 -26.82 -26.68 -5.72
N SER A 142 -27.61 -26.44 -6.77
CA SER A 142 -28.80 -27.22 -7.08
C SER A 142 -28.47 -28.68 -7.36
N GLY A 143 -27.30 -28.97 -7.95
CA GLY A 143 -26.80 -30.34 -8.12
C GLY A 143 -26.60 -31.08 -6.80
N TYR A 144 -26.46 -30.33 -5.70
CA TYR A 144 -26.28 -30.83 -4.35
C TYR A 144 -27.52 -30.66 -3.47
N GLY A 145 -28.68 -30.29 -4.02
CA GLY A 145 -29.97 -30.31 -3.31
C GLY A 145 -30.27 -29.08 -2.45
N PHE A 146 -29.62 -27.93 -2.71
CA PHE A 146 -29.89 -26.69 -2.00
C PHE A 146 -29.60 -25.43 -2.85
N SER A 147 -30.11 -24.29 -2.39
CA SER A 147 -29.84 -22.95 -2.92
C SER A 147 -29.81 -21.90 -1.80
N PHE A 148 -29.26 -20.73 -2.11
CA PHE A 148 -29.23 -19.59 -1.19
C PHE A 148 -30.34 -18.60 -1.53
N VAL A 149 -31.09 -18.16 -0.51
CA VAL A 149 -32.16 -17.18 -0.67
C VAL A 149 -31.88 -15.91 0.13
N GLY A 150 -32.09 -14.76 -0.51
CA GLY A 150 -31.96 -13.45 0.13
C GLY A 150 -32.99 -13.27 1.24
N GLY A 151 -32.55 -12.78 2.39
CA GLY A 151 -33.41 -12.52 3.54
C GLY A 151 -32.63 -12.00 4.74
N ASN A 152 -33.29 -11.24 5.62
CA ASN A 152 -32.68 -10.80 6.87
C ASN A 152 -32.87 -11.88 7.94
N VAL A 153 -31.78 -12.51 8.36
CA VAL A 153 -31.76 -13.40 9.52
C VAL A 153 -32.12 -12.63 10.80
N GLU A 154 -33.15 -13.10 11.49
CA GLU A 154 -33.57 -12.57 12.80
C GLU A 154 -33.09 -13.51 13.92
N ASN A 155 -32.35 -12.97 14.89
CA ASN A 155 -31.92 -13.64 16.13
C ASN A 155 -31.51 -15.12 15.98
N PRO A 156 -30.51 -15.44 15.14
CA PRO A 156 -30.11 -16.82 14.90
C PRO A 156 -29.46 -17.40 16.15
N SER A 157 -30.03 -18.50 16.65
CA SER A 157 -29.52 -19.25 17.79
C SER A 157 -29.53 -20.74 17.46
N ALA A 158 -28.39 -21.42 17.60
CA ALA A 158 -28.31 -22.87 17.45
C ALA A 158 -27.97 -23.51 18.81
N ASN A 159 -28.77 -24.52 19.19
CA ASN A 159 -28.39 -25.50 20.21
C ASN A 159 -27.82 -26.71 19.45
N TRP A 160 -26.50 -26.83 19.44
CA TRP A 160 -25.85 -28.06 18.98
C TRP A 160 -25.78 -29.03 20.16
N GLU A 161 -26.28 -30.26 19.97
CA GLU A 161 -26.25 -31.27 21.03
C GLU A 161 -24.81 -31.46 21.55
N GLY A 162 -24.62 -31.32 22.87
CA GLY A 162 -23.33 -31.51 23.53
C GLY A 162 -22.59 -30.24 23.98
N HIS A 163 -23.02 -29.04 23.54
CA HIS A 163 -22.31 -27.79 23.86
C HIS A 163 -23.25 -26.83 24.61
N GLY A 164 -22.99 -26.62 25.90
CA GLY A 164 -23.84 -25.85 26.82
C GLY A 164 -23.92 -24.34 26.56
N THR A 165 -23.54 -23.84 25.39
CA THR A 165 -23.61 -22.44 24.98
C THR A 165 -24.27 -22.29 23.61
N VAL A 166 -25.28 -21.42 23.54
CA VAL A 166 -25.99 -21.06 22.30
C VAL A 166 -25.04 -20.29 21.38
N ALA A 167 -24.77 -20.80 20.18
CA ALA A 167 -24.01 -20.07 19.17
C ALA A 167 -24.82 -18.87 18.67
N LYS A 168 -24.18 -17.69 18.58
CA LYS A 168 -24.78 -16.46 18.06
C LYS A 168 -24.22 -16.16 16.67
N PHE A 169 -25.10 -15.86 15.72
CA PHE A 169 -24.73 -15.51 14.35
C PHE A 169 -25.14 -14.08 14.02
N ASN A 170 -24.51 -13.50 13.00
CA ASN A 170 -24.87 -12.19 12.45
C ASN A 170 -26.07 -12.30 11.50
N LYS A 171 -26.54 -11.18 10.94
CA LYS A 171 -27.43 -11.18 9.78
C LYS A 171 -26.74 -11.89 8.61
N GLY A 172 -27.50 -12.69 7.85
CA GLY A 172 -26.94 -13.34 6.67
C GLY A 172 -27.95 -14.12 5.84
N SER A 173 -27.45 -14.97 4.97
CA SER A 173 -28.20 -15.65 3.91
C SER A 173 -28.92 -16.90 4.43
N LEU A 174 -30.16 -17.11 3.96
CA LEU A 174 -30.96 -18.29 4.30
C LEU A 174 -30.72 -19.41 3.28
N LEU A 175 -30.88 -20.66 3.71
CA LEU A 175 -30.82 -21.82 2.84
C LEU A 175 -32.24 -22.26 2.44
N GLN A 176 -32.42 -22.56 1.15
CA GLN A 176 -33.54 -23.33 0.64
C GLN A 176 -33.05 -24.72 0.28
N LEU A 177 -33.66 -25.74 0.91
CA LEU A 177 -33.30 -27.14 0.71
C LEU A 177 -34.39 -27.80 -0.15
N ASP A 178 -33.99 -28.56 -1.18
CA ASP A 178 -34.93 -29.20 -2.11
C ASP A 178 -35.77 -30.28 -1.40
N ASN A 179 -35.12 -31.07 -0.56
CA ASN A 179 -35.76 -32.09 0.28
C ASN A 179 -35.22 -32.06 1.71
N VAL A 180 -35.90 -31.33 2.59
CA VAL A 180 -35.47 -31.10 3.99
C VAL A 180 -35.15 -32.40 4.75
N SER A 181 -35.82 -33.52 4.46
CA SER A 181 -35.57 -34.78 5.19
C SER A 181 -34.22 -35.43 4.88
N GLU A 182 -33.57 -35.05 3.78
CA GLU A 182 -32.23 -35.53 3.43
C GLU A 182 -31.11 -34.75 4.14
N TRP A 183 -31.46 -33.65 4.83
CA TRP A 183 -30.51 -32.75 5.45
C TRP A 183 -30.59 -32.82 6.96
N THR A 184 -29.41 -32.79 7.59
CA THR A 184 -29.29 -32.48 9.01
C THR A 184 -29.15 -30.97 9.16
N ILE A 185 -30.18 -30.33 9.72
CA ILE A 185 -30.16 -28.89 9.99
C ILE A 185 -29.38 -28.63 11.28
N VAL A 186 -28.30 -27.87 11.16
CA VAL A 186 -27.37 -27.52 12.24
C VAL A 186 -27.80 -26.24 12.94
N ALA A 187 -28.24 -25.24 12.17
CA ALA A 187 -28.67 -23.94 12.67
C ALA A 187 -29.87 -23.43 11.87
N LYS A 188 -30.73 -22.64 12.52
CA LYS A 188 -31.94 -22.05 11.92
C LYS A 188 -32.19 -20.62 12.39
N SER A 189 -32.85 -19.82 11.56
CA SER A 189 -33.50 -18.55 11.95
C SER A 189 -35.00 -18.75 11.80
N GLY A 190 -35.72 -18.77 12.93
CA GLY A 190 -37.12 -19.22 12.94
C GLY A 190 -37.25 -20.67 12.44
N SER A 191 -37.92 -20.85 11.30
CA SER A 191 -38.06 -22.14 10.60
C SER A 191 -37.10 -22.33 9.43
N ALA A 192 -36.37 -21.29 9.03
CA ALA A 192 -35.49 -21.32 7.87
C ALA A 192 -34.10 -21.90 8.25
N PRO A 193 -33.56 -22.88 7.52
CA PRO A 193 -32.21 -23.39 7.74
C PRO A 193 -31.14 -22.33 7.43
N LEU A 194 -30.08 -22.30 8.24
CA LEU A 194 -28.90 -21.43 8.08
C LEU A 194 -27.64 -22.22 7.77
N ILE A 195 -27.49 -23.35 8.45
CA ILE A 195 -26.39 -24.28 8.29
C ILE A 195 -27.02 -25.66 8.22
N ALA A 196 -26.67 -26.42 7.19
CA ALA A 196 -27.13 -27.80 7.03
C ALA A 196 -26.04 -28.64 6.38
N TYR A 197 -26.05 -29.95 6.66
CA TYR A 197 -25.21 -30.89 5.93
C TYR A 197 -25.99 -32.15 5.56
N ARG A 198 -25.52 -32.87 4.53
CA ARG A 198 -26.02 -34.17 4.13
C ARG A 198 -24.92 -35.06 3.58
N GLU A 199 -25.17 -36.37 3.60
CA GLU A 199 -24.36 -37.29 2.80
C GLU A 199 -24.68 -37.11 1.31
N PHE A 200 -23.65 -37.16 0.47
CA PHE A 200 -23.81 -37.06 -0.97
C PHE A 200 -22.75 -37.88 -1.69
N GLY A 201 -23.19 -38.82 -2.54
CA GLY A 201 -22.29 -39.79 -3.16
C GLY A 201 -21.67 -40.71 -2.11
N GLY A 202 -20.38 -40.51 -1.81
CA GLY A 202 -19.66 -41.20 -0.74
C GLY A 202 -19.16 -40.28 0.39
N GLY A 203 -19.38 -38.98 0.28
CA GLY A 203 -18.85 -37.95 1.19
C GLY A 203 -19.94 -37.09 1.81
N VAL A 204 -19.58 -35.88 2.25
CA VAL A 204 -20.48 -34.96 2.95
C VAL A 204 -20.51 -33.61 2.24
N VAL A 205 -21.71 -33.06 2.06
CA VAL A 205 -21.90 -31.67 1.62
C VAL A 205 -22.41 -30.86 2.79
N LEU A 206 -21.78 -29.71 3.05
CA LEU A 206 -22.20 -28.70 4.01
C LEU A 206 -22.55 -27.41 3.28
N ALA A 207 -23.64 -26.77 3.69
CA ALA A 207 -24.12 -25.51 3.17
C ALA A 207 -24.24 -24.48 4.30
N SER A 208 -23.72 -23.27 4.08
CA SER A 208 -23.83 -22.16 5.02
C SER A 208 -23.70 -20.81 4.32
N GLY A 209 -24.41 -19.79 4.80
CA GLY A 209 -24.07 -18.40 4.47
C GLY A 209 -22.70 -18.04 5.07
N ILE A 210 -21.91 -17.17 4.41
CA ILE A 210 -20.64 -16.66 4.96
C ILE A 210 -20.86 -15.45 5.88
N ASP A 211 -21.88 -14.67 5.57
CA ASP A 211 -22.33 -13.45 6.26
C ASP A 211 -22.83 -13.71 7.69
N ILE A 212 -23.35 -14.92 7.95
CA ILE A 212 -23.79 -15.33 9.29
C ILE A 212 -22.65 -15.34 10.33
N PHE A 213 -21.38 -15.34 9.90
CA PHE A 213 -20.24 -15.47 10.81
C PHE A 213 -19.75 -14.14 11.42
N GLY A 214 -20.05 -12.99 10.80
CA GLY A 214 -19.69 -11.65 11.31
C GLY A 214 -18.18 -11.43 11.56
N LYS A 215 -17.76 -10.19 11.94
CA LYS A 215 -16.35 -9.88 12.24
C LYS A 215 -15.95 -9.98 13.73
N GLU A 216 -16.92 -10.17 14.66
CA GLU A 216 -16.71 -9.98 16.11
C GLU A 216 -17.29 -11.09 17.02
N GLN A 217 -17.44 -12.34 16.56
CA GLN A 217 -18.03 -13.43 17.37
C GLN A 217 -17.04 -14.58 17.69
N PRO A 218 -15.95 -14.34 18.46
CA PRO A 218 -14.94 -15.36 18.80
C PRO A 218 -15.46 -16.51 19.71
N GLY A 219 -16.74 -16.50 20.11
CA GLY A 219 -17.34 -17.53 20.98
C GLY A 219 -17.72 -18.84 20.28
N ASN A 220 -17.68 -18.92 18.94
CA ASN A 220 -18.22 -20.06 18.19
C ASN A 220 -17.15 -21.06 17.68
N VAL A 221 -15.88 -20.92 18.10
CA VAL A 221 -14.76 -21.75 17.61
C VAL A 221 -15.02 -23.25 17.72
N ALA A 222 -15.41 -23.74 18.90
CA ALA A 222 -15.64 -25.17 19.12
C ALA A 222 -16.77 -25.71 18.22
N PHE A 223 -17.82 -24.90 18.02
CA PHE A 223 -18.92 -25.24 17.13
C PHE A 223 -18.45 -25.42 15.68
N TYR A 224 -17.57 -24.54 15.19
CA TYR A 224 -17.01 -24.67 13.83
C TYR A 224 -16.06 -25.84 13.69
N GLN A 225 -15.23 -26.09 14.70
CA GLN A 225 -14.32 -27.22 14.69
C GLN A 225 -15.10 -28.51 14.51
N ASP A 226 -16.10 -28.79 15.35
CA ASP A 226 -16.92 -30.01 15.26
C ASP A 226 -17.65 -30.14 13.93
N LEU A 227 -18.09 -29.02 13.37
CA LEU A 227 -18.75 -28.99 12.08
C LEU A 227 -17.78 -29.33 10.93
N LEU A 228 -16.54 -28.83 10.97
CA LEU A 228 -15.49 -29.16 10.00
C LEU A 228 -14.96 -30.58 10.19
N LEU A 229 -14.93 -31.10 11.43
CA LEU A 229 -14.60 -32.51 11.71
C LEU A 229 -15.52 -33.46 10.94
N LYS A 230 -16.82 -33.16 10.89
CA LYS A 230 -17.77 -33.97 10.12
C LYS A 230 -17.44 -34.06 8.63
N LEU A 231 -16.77 -33.06 8.06
CA LEU A 231 -16.39 -33.07 6.64
C LEU A 231 -15.24 -34.02 6.34
N VAL A 232 -14.30 -34.19 7.29
CA VAL A 232 -13.06 -34.93 7.02
C VAL A 232 -13.15 -36.41 7.35
N ASP A 233 -14.13 -36.82 8.17
CA ASP A 233 -14.23 -38.18 8.73
C ASP A 233 -14.50 -39.25 7.66
N HIS A 234 -15.05 -38.84 6.50
CA HIS A 234 -15.49 -39.74 5.45
C HIS A 234 -14.39 -40.13 4.45
N LYS A 235 -13.23 -39.45 4.50
CA LYS A 235 -12.07 -39.76 3.64
C LYS A 235 -10.86 -40.11 4.51
N PRO A 236 -10.16 -41.23 4.27
CA PRO A 236 -8.93 -41.53 4.97
C PRO A 236 -7.87 -40.44 4.74
N ALA A 237 -7.18 -40.00 5.80
CA ALA A 237 -6.07 -39.06 5.67
C ALA A 237 -4.93 -39.69 4.87
N PHE A 238 -4.56 -39.08 3.75
CA PHE A 238 -3.35 -39.46 3.03
C PHE A 238 -2.14 -38.83 3.74
N VAL A 239 -1.32 -39.67 4.39
CA VAL A 239 -0.11 -39.22 5.08
C VAL A 239 1.10 -39.68 4.26
N SER A 240 1.70 -38.76 3.50
CA SER A 240 3.07 -38.94 2.98
C SER A 240 4.04 -38.05 3.74
N ASP A 241 5.26 -38.55 3.97
CA ASP A 241 6.35 -37.80 4.62
C ASP A 241 6.93 -36.70 3.71
N GLU A 242 6.68 -36.77 2.41
CA GLU A 242 6.86 -35.64 1.50
C GLU A 242 5.70 -34.68 1.74
N LEU A 243 5.99 -33.49 2.29
CA LEU A 243 4.97 -32.45 2.51
C LEU A 243 4.17 -32.28 1.22
N PHE A 244 2.87 -32.60 1.28
CA PHE A 244 1.96 -32.45 0.16
C PHE A 244 1.87 -30.96 -0.20
N LYS A 245 2.65 -30.54 -1.19
CA LYS A 245 2.28 -29.42 -2.04
C LYS A 245 1.31 -30.05 -3.03
N PRO A 246 0.01 -29.77 -2.99
CA PRO A 246 -0.79 -30.05 -4.17
C PRO A 246 -0.01 -29.42 -5.32
N ASP A 247 0.01 -30.08 -6.48
CA ASP A 247 0.24 -29.38 -7.73
C ASP A 247 -0.97 -28.45 -7.92
N LEU A 248 -1.06 -27.42 -7.05
CA LEU A 248 -1.73 -26.19 -7.35
C LEU A 248 -0.96 -25.76 -8.58
N VAL A 249 -1.60 -25.93 -9.73
CA VAL A 249 -1.20 -25.18 -10.91
C VAL A 249 -1.22 -23.74 -10.41
N GLN A 250 -0.04 -23.24 -10.04
CA GLN A 250 0.13 -21.83 -9.74
C GLN A 250 -0.53 -21.12 -10.91
N GLY A 251 -1.33 -20.11 -10.60
CA GLY A 251 -1.88 -19.26 -11.63
C GLY A 251 -0.78 -18.92 -12.63
N GLU A 252 -1.11 -18.89 -13.92
CA GLU A 252 -0.12 -18.56 -14.93
C GLU A 252 0.52 -17.23 -14.52
N SER A 253 1.82 -17.28 -14.24
CA SER A 253 2.61 -16.10 -13.92
C SER A 253 3.70 -15.94 -14.95
N PHE A 254 3.82 -14.73 -15.45
CA PHE A 254 4.80 -14.39 -16.46
C PHE A 254 5.21 -12.93 -16.28
N VAL A 255 6.40 -12.59 -16.79
CA VAL A 255 6.90 -11.22 -16.76
C VAL A 255 6.52 -10.53 -18.06
N LEU A 256 5.89 -9.36 -17.96
CA LEU A 256 5.53 -8.53 -19.09
C LEU A 256 5.79 -7.06 -18.77
N ALA A 257 6.53 -6.37 -19.64
CA ALA A 257 6.93 -4.97 -19.45
C ALA A 257 7.52 -4.72 -18.05
N GLY A 258 8.38 -5.62 -17.57
CA GLY A 258 9.00 -5.57 -16.23
C GLY A 258 8.08 -5.91 -15.05
N SER A 259 6.78 -6.04 -15.28
CA SER A 259 5.79 -6.41 -14.26
C SER A 259 5.60 -7.92 -14.21
N ARG A 260 5.43 -8.48 -13.02
CA ARG A 260 5.03 -9.88 -12.84
C ARG A 260 3.50 -9.96 -12.87
N ILE A 261 2.95 -10.50 -13.95
CA ILE A 261 1.51 -10.73 -14.09
C ILE A 261 1.15 -12.05 -13.40
N PHE A 262 0.07 -12.05 -12.61
CA PHE A 262 -0.54 -13.26 -12.05
C PHE A 262 -1.98 -13.38 -12.53
N SER A 263 -2.33 -14.53 -13.11
CA SER A 263 -3.71 -14.85 -13.49
C SER A 263 -4.26 -16.00 -12.67
N ASN A 264 -5.53 -15.91 -12.27
CA ASN A 264 -6.31 -17.10 -11.95
C ASN A 264 -6.48 -17.93 -13.24
N GLY A 265 -6.38 -19.28 -13.15
CA GLY A 265 -6.53 -20.16 -14.31
C GLY A 265 -7.90 -20.07 -15.01
N TYR A 266 -8.94 -19.58 -14.33
CA TYR A 266 -10.27 -19.31 -14.93
C TYR A 266 -10.27 -18.13 -15.91
N TYR A 267 -9.25 -17.27 -15.87
CA TYR A 267 -9.14 -16.02 -16.63
C TYR A 267 -7.88 -15.97 -17.52
N ALA A 268 -7.21 -17.12 -17.70
CA ALA A 268 -5.96 -17.19 -18.45
C ALA A 268 -6.08 -16.67 -19.89
N GLU A 269 -7.23 -16.88 -20.54
CA GLU A 269 -7.46 -16.38 -21.91
C GLU A 269 -7.65 -14.86 -21.94
N GLU A 270 -8.43 -14.27 -21.03
CA GLU A 270 -8.54 -12.80 -20.93
C GLU A 270 -7.21 -12.15 -20.58
N VAL A 271 -6.40 -12.79 -19.73
CA VAL A 271 -5.05 -12.30 -19.43
C VAL A 271 -4.14 -12.35 -20.65
N LYS A 272 -4.26 -13.39 -21.50
CA LYS A 272 -3.53 -13.43 -22.78
C LYS A 272 -3.99 -12.33 -23.74
N GLU A 273 -5.28 -12.03 -23.79
CA GLU A 273 -5.82 -10.95 -24.61
C GLU A 273 -5.46 -9.56 -24.08
N PHE A 274 -5.43 -9.40 -22.76
CA PHE A 274 -5.09 -8.15 -22.09
C PHE A 274 -3.59 -7.88 -22.07
N ALA A 275 -2.74 -8.92 -22.08
CA ALA A 275 -1.29 -8.78 -21.99
C ALA A 275 -0.72 -7.80 -23.04
N PRO A 276 -0.99 -7.92 -24.36
CA PRO A 276 -0.52 -6.94 -25.34
C PRO A 276 -0.91 -5.49 -24.98
N LEU A 277 -2.15 -5.30 -24.54
CA LEU A 277 -2.70 -4.00 -24.15
C LEU A 277 -2.02 -3.46 -22.88
N TYR A 278 -1.76 -4.31 -21.88
CA TYR A 278 -0.99 -3.92 -20.69
C TYR A 278 0.38 -3.39 -21.06
N LYS A 279 1.08 -4.07 -21.98
CA LYS A 279 2.39 -3.63 -22.46
C LYS A 279 2.29 -2.25 -23.12
N GLU A 280 1.31 -2.03 -23.99
CA GLU A 280 1.07 -0.73 -24.63
C GLU A 280 0.78 0.36 -23.59
N ILE A 281 -0.03 0.06 -22.57
CA ILE A 281 -0.34 1.00 -21.49
C ILE A 281 0.93 1.36 -20.70
N VAL A 282 1.75 0.38 -20.29
CA VAL A 282 3.00 0.67 -19.57
C VAL A 282 3.94 1.51 -20.43
N GLU A 283 4.06 1.21 -21.72
CA GLU A 283 4.88 1.98 -22.65
C GLU A 283 4.39 3.43 -22.76
N LYS A 284 3.08 3.62 -22.87
CA LYS A 284 2.46 4.94 -22.99
C LYS A 284 2.51 5.74 -21.70
N VAL A 285 2.28 5.10 -20.55
CA VAL A 285 2.45 5.74 -19.24
C VAL A 285 3.89 6.22 -19.08
N SER A 286 4.88 5.37 -19.33
CA SER A 286 6.30 5.76 -19.25
C SER A 286 6.68 6.88 -20.21
N GLU A 287 6.16 6.87 -21.44
CA GLU A 287 6.36 7.94 -22.42
C GLU A 287 5.74 9.26 -21.96
N TRP A 288 4.46 9.22 -21.60
CA TRP A 288 3.68 10.39 -21.19
C TRP A 288 4.27 11.06 -19.94
N ALA A 289 4.73 10.24 -19.00
CA ALA A 289 5.31 10.66 -17.72
C ALA A 289 6.83 10.96 -17.77
N GLU A 290 7.49 10.65 -18.89
CA GLU A 290 8.96 10.72 -19.04
C GLU A 290 9.75 9.97 -17.96
N VAL A 291 9.35 8.73 -17.70
CA VAL A 291 9.98 7.89 -16.65
C VAL A 291 10.34 6.51 -17.10
N ASP A 292 11.32 5.97 -16.39
CA ASP A 292 11.78 4.61 -16.59
C ASP A 292 10.63 3.61 -16.44
N LYS A 293 10.63 2.64 -17.35
CA LYS A 293 9.72 1.50 -17.28
C LYS A 293 9.96 0.72 -15.98
N PRO A 294 8.93 0.05 -15.45
CA PRO A 294 9.10 -1.00 -14.45
C PRO A 294 10.32 -1.91 -14.73
N THR A 295 11.18 -2.12 -13.74
CA THR A 295 12.20 -3.19 -13.80
C THR A 295 11.62 -4.50 -13.29
N GLU A 296 12.18 -5.62 -13.75
CA GLU A 296 11.65 -6.97 -13.48
C GLU A 296 11.38 -7.20 -11.98
N GLY A 297 10.10 -7.43 -11.65
CA GLY A 297 9.66 -7.78 -10.29
C GLY A 297 9.42 -6.61 -9.34
N ASN A 298 9.57 -5.36 -9.81
CA ASN A 298 9.20 -4.18 -9.00
C ASN A 298 7.69 -3.99 -8.88
N PHE A 299 6.93 -4.53 -9.84
CA PHE A 299 5.47 -4.48 -9.83
C PHE A 299 4.92 -5.89 -10.02
N THR A 300 4.11 -6.32 -9.07
CA THR A 300 3.19 -7.43 -9.25
C THR A 300 1.90 -6.89 -9.83
N VAL A 301 1.30 -7.53 -10.83
CA VAL A 301 -0.05 -7.26 -11.33
C VAL A 301 -0.88 -8.51 -11.18
N SER A 302 -1.78 -8.52 -10.20
CA SER A 302 -2.74 -9.61 -10.04
C SER A 302 -4.01 -9.33 -10.82
N VAL A 303 -4.33 -10.19 -11.79
CA VAL A 303 -5.60 -10.14 -12.51
C VAL A 303 -6.63 -10.98 -11.74
N LEU A 304 -7.50 -10.28 -11.01
CA LEU A 304 -8.48 -10.92 -10.13
C LEU A 304 -9.91 -10.81 -10.69
N PRO A 305 -10.79 -11.77 -10.32
CA PRO A 305 -12.23 -11.57 -10.41
C PRO A 305 -12.67 -10.48 -9.40
N GLY A 306 -13.11 -9.33 -9.88
CA GLY A 306 -13.75 -8.28 -9.08
C GLY A 306 -13.90 -6.98 -9.86
N GLU A 307 -14.70 -6.04 -9.33
CA GLU A 307 -14.86 -4.69 -9.90
C GLU A 307 -13.51 -4.12 -10.33
N ILE A 308 -13.54 -3.21 -11.32
CA ILE A 308 -12.40 -2.43 -11.79
C ILE A 308 -11.84 -1.60 -10.60
N LYS A 309 -11.07 -2.25 -9.73
CA LYS A 309 -10.47 -1.71 -8.51
C LYS A 309 -8.98 -2.02 -8.56
N GLY A 310 -8.21 -0.93 -8.62
CA GLY A 310 -6.80 -0.97 -8.31
C GLY A 310 -6.60 -0.97 -6.81
N TRP A 311 -5.78 -1.87 -6.29
CA TRP A 311 -5.25 -1.71 -4.93
C TRP A 311 -3.75 -1.47 -5.00
N ASN A 312 -3.33 -0.44 -4.26
CA ASN A 312 -1.99 0.11 -4.29
C ASN A 312 -1.23 -0.30 -3.03
N GLY A 313 -0.64 -1.49 -3.03
CA GLY A 313 0.30 -1.93 -2.00
C GLY A 313 1.64 -1.19 -2.10
N GLU A 314 2.52 -1.29 -1.10
CA GLU A 314 3.86 -0.68 -1.18
C GLU A 314 4.74 -1.31 -2.28
N LYS A 315 4.41 -2.51 -2.77
CA LYS A 315 5.13 -3.26 -3.82
C LYS A 315 4.26 -4.07 -4.79
N ASP A 316 2.94 -4.07 -4.61
CA ASP A 316 2.03 -4.92 -5.37
C ASP A 316 0.86 -4.08 -5.93
N ILE A 317 0.66 -4.17 -7.24
CA ILE A 317 -0.51 -3.66 -7.95
C ILE A 317 -1.50 -4.81 -8.13
N THR A 318 -2.76 -4.59 -7.81
CA THR A 318 -3.83 -5.53 -8.16
C THR A 318 -4.74 -4.88 -9.18
N LEU A 319 -4.97 -5.53 -10.33
CA LEU A 319 -5.89 -5.07 -11.37
C LEU A 319 -7.10 -6.02 -11.45
N GLY A 320 -8.26 -5.58 -10.99
CA GLY A 320 -9.53 -6.29 -11.21
C GLY A 320 -10.05 -6.14 -12.64
N LEU A 321 -9.51 -6.87 -13.62
CA LEU A 321 -9.88 -6.71 -15.03
C LEU A 321 -11.17 -7.47 -15.41
N ALA A 322 -11.43 -8.61 -14.77
CA ALA A 322 -12.33 -9.63 -15.33
C ALA A 322 -13.82 -9.50 -14.93
N TYR A 323 -14.14 -8.61 -13.99
CA TYR A 323 -15.53 -8.36 -13.56
C TYR A 323 -16.09 -7.05 -14.09
N GLY A 324 -15.23 -6.23 -14.70
CA GLY A 324 -15.65 -5.07 -15.47
C GLY A 324 -16.50 -5.46 -16.67
N GLY A 325 -16.43 -6.73 -17.12
CA GLY A 325 -16.97 -7.15 -18.41
C GLY A 325 -15.97 -6.93 -19.52
N TYR A 326 -14.67 -7.25 -19.31
CA TYR A 326 -13.71 -7.29 -20.41
C TYR A 326 -13.98 -8.56 -21.26
N PRO A 327 -14.00 -8.48 -22.60
CA PRO A 327 -13.60 -7.35 -23.45
C PRO A 327 -14.69 -6.30 -23.72
N GLU A 328 -15.93 -6.47 -23.27
CA GLU A 328 -17.04 -5.52 -23.50
C GLU A 328 -16.82 -4.13 -22.87
N THR A 329 -16.01 -4.00 -21.81
CA THR A 329 -15.64 -2.74 -21.15
C THR A 329 -14.18 -2.35 -21.38
N LYS A 330 -13.67 -2.67 -22.57
CA LYS A 330 -12.26 -2.45 -22.94
C LYS A 330 -11.77 -1.03 -22.61
N THR A 331 -12.54 0.00 -22.96
CA THR A 331 -12.23 1.41 -22.67
C THR A 331 -11.95 1.65 -21.18
N LYS A 332 -12.88 1.24 -20.30
CA LYS A 332 -12.74 1.39 -18.84
C LYS A 332 -11.58 0.57 -18.29
N SER A 333 -11.34 -0.63 -18.82
CA SER A 333 -10.22 -1.47 -18.39
C SER A 333 -8.87 -0.83 -18.73
N VAL A 334 -8.74 -0.21 -19.91
CA VAL A 334 -7.54 0.54 -20.32
C VAL A 334 -7.35 1.76 -19.42
N ALA A 335 -8.38 2.60 -19.29
CA ALA A 335 -8.32 3.82 -18.48
C ALA A 335 -7.97 3.51 -17.01
N ARG A 336 -8.59 2.48 -16.41
CA ARG A 336 -8.26 2.08 -15.04
C ARG A 336 -6.84 1.57 -14.91
N THR A 337 -6.39 0.75 -15.84
CA THR A 337 -5.03 0.20 -15.78
C THR A 337 -4.01 1.33 -15.80
N ALA A 338 -4.21 2.32 -16.69
CA ALA A 338 -3.40 3.52 -16.74
C ALA A 338 -3.47 4.33 -15.44
N GLU A 339 -4.69 4.57 -14.91
CA GLU A 339 -4.90 5.24 -13.61
C GLU A 339 -4.07 4.60 -12.50
N VAL A 340 -4.13 3.27 -12.36
CA VAL A 340 -3.47 2.55 -11.27
C VAL A 340 -1.96 2.65 -11.39
N LEU A 341 -1.42 2.54 -12.62
CA LEU A 341 0.00 2.72 -12.88
C LEU A 341 0.47 4.14 -12.56
N VAL A 342 -0.31 5.16 -12.94
CA VAL A 342 -0.01 6.56 -12.62
C VAL A 342 -0.04 6.80 -11.11
N ALA A 343 -1.04 6.27 -10.41
CA ALA A 343 -1.17 6.41 -8.96
C ALA A 343 0.02 5.80 -8.19
N GLU A 344 0.57 4.69 -8.67
CA GLU A 344 1.78 4.08 -8.13
C GLU A 344 3.03 4.88 -8.42
N TRP A 345 3.16 5.33 -9.66
CA TRP A 345 4.32 6.06 -10.09
C TRP A 345 4.46 7.41 -9.38
N LEU A 346 3.34 8.07 -9.06
CA LEU A 346 3.36 9.31 -8.29
C LEU A 346 3.77 9.10 -6.82
N LYS A 347 4.01 7.88 -6.32
CA LYS A 347 4.50 7.69 -4.94
C LYS A 347 5.97 8.13 -4.80
N PRO A 348 6.35 8.79 -3.69
CA PRO A 348 5.52 9.17 -2.54
C PRO A 348 4.75 10.50 -2.71
N LYS A 349 4.93 11.20 -3.84
CA LYS A 349 4.36 12.52 -4.18
C LYS A 349 2.91 12.42 -4.69
N ARG A 350 2.01 11.80 -3.91
CA ARG A 350 0.59 11.67 -4.29
C ARG A 350 -0.07 13.05 -4.40
N GLU A 351 -1.13 13.15 -5.18
CA GLU A 351 -1.94 14.38 -5.25
C GLU A 351 -2.59 14.68 -3.89
N SER A 352 -2.58 15.95 -3.47
CA SER A 352 -3.08 16.37 -2.18
C SER A 352 -4.58 16.68 -2.17
N LEU A 353 -5.11 17.26 -3.24
CA LEU A 353 -6.53 17.61 -3.34
C LEU A 353 -7.40 16.36 -3.46
N ASP A 354 -7.07 15.47 -4.39
CA ASP A 354 -7.65 14.13 -4.49
C ASP A 354 -6.75 13.23 -5.35
N LYS A 355 -6.15 12.21 -4.70
CA LYS A 355 -5.23 11.25 -5.36
C LYS A 355 -5.89 10.41 -6.42
N ASP A 356 -7.15 10.05 -6.24
CA ASP A 356 -7.83 9.11 -7.12
C ASP A 356 -8.35 9.88 -8.33
N ALA A 357 -8.94 11.06 -8.15
CA ALA A 357 -9.34 11.94 -9.26
C ALA A 357 -8.20 12.28 -10.22
N PHE A 358 -7.02 12.65 -9.71
CA PHE A 358 -5.89 12.96 -10.59
C PHE A 358 -5.50 11.76 -11.46
N SER A 359 -5.39 10.59 -10.83
CA SER A 359 -5.02 9.37 -11.54
C SER A 359 -6.12 8.91 -12.51
N ILE A 360 -7.41 9.06 -12.16
CA ILE A 360 -8.55 8.79 -13.06
C ILE A 360 -8.43 9.68 -14.31
N PHE A 361 -8.17 10.97 -14.13
CA PHE A 361 -8.07 11.92 -15.24
C PHE A 361 -6.92 11.58 -16.19
N VAL A 362 -5.71 11.35 -15.65
CA VAL A 362 -4.55 10.96 -16.48
C VAL A 362 -4.78 9.59 -17.13
N GLY A 363 -5.39 8.64 -16.41
CA GLY A 363 -5.75 7.34 -16.96
C GLY A 363 -6.69 7.43 -18.16
N ALA A 364 -7.69 8.32 -18.11
CA ALA A 364 -8.59 8.60 -19.21
C ALA A 364 -7.87 9.24 -20.41
N LEU A 365 -6.99 10.23 -20.18
CA LEU A 365 -6.18 10.85 -21.25
C LEU A 365 -5.31 9.82 -21.98
N ILE A 366 -4.62 8.96 -21.22
CA ILE A 366 -3.78 7.90 -21.80
C ILE A 366 -4.62 6.90 -22.59
N ALA A 367 -5.83 6.58 -22.13
CA ALA A 367 -6.73 5.71 -22.88
C ALA A 367 -7.18 6.34 -24.20
N GLU A 368 -7.50 7.65 -24.23
CA GLU A 368 -7.82 8.34 -25.48
C GLU A 368 -6.65 8.35 -26.47
N ASP A 369 -5.44 8.60 -25.99
CA ASP A 369 -4.19 8.56 -26.78
C ASP A 369 -3.88 7.14 -27.31
N LEU A 370 -4.33 6.09 -26.61
CA LEU A 370 -4.29 4.70 -27.06
C LEU A 370 -5.44 4.32 -28.03
N GLY A 371 -6.27 5.29 -28.43
CA GLY A 371 -7.35 5.08 -29.40
C GLY A 371 -8.70 4.70 -28.80
N TYR A 372 -8.95 5.01 -27.52
CA TYR A 372 -10.24 4.82 -26.85
C TYR A 372 -10.91 6.19 -26.57
N PRO A 373 -11.52 6.82 -27.60
CA PRO A 373 -11.92 8.24 -27.55
C PRO A 373 -13.06 8.56 -26.58
N ASP A 374 -13.77 7.55 -26.05
CA ASP A 374 -14.87 7.73 -25.11
C ASP A 374 -14.40 7.62 -23.64
N ALA A 375 -13.10 7.49 -23.37
CA ALA A 375 -12.60 7.21 -22.03
C ALA A 375 -12.92 8.33 -21.02
N MET A 376 -12.82 9.61 -21.39
CA MET A 376 -13.27 10.71 -20.53
C MET A 376 -14.76 10.64 -20.25
N ALA A 377 -15.58 10.45 -21.28
CA ALA A 377 -17.03 10.37 -21.17
C ALA A 377 -17.49 9.19 -20.30
N GLU A 378 -16.76 8.07 -20.34
CA GLU A 378 -17.10 6.86 -19.59
C GLU A 378 -16.60 6.84 -18.14
N THR A 379 -15.55 7.60 -17.82
CA THR A 379 -14.86 7.51 -16.51
C THR A 379 -14.83 8.82 -15.72
N VAL A 380 -14.69 9.97 -16.38
CA VAL A 380 -14.54 11.29 -15.74
C VAL A 380 -15.88 12.02 -15.64
N ASP A 381 -16.61 12.11 -16.74
CA ASP A 381 -17.85 12.90 -16.82
C ASP A 381 -18.94 12.47 -15.81
N PRO A 382 -19.17 11.16 -15.56
CA PRO A 382 -20.17 10.74 -14.58
C PRO A 382 -19.83 11.16 -13.14
N LEU A 383 -18.55 11.33 -12.82
CA LEU A 383 -18.11 11.79 -11.50
C LEU A 383 -18.29 13.30 -11.35
N ILE A 384 -17.96 14.05 -12.40
CA ILE A 384 -18.22 15.50 -12.46
C ILE A 384 -19.73 15.76 -12.31
N ASP A 385 -20.55 15.09 -13.13
CA ASP A 385 -22.01 15.22 -13.08
C ASP A 385 -22.57 14.89 -11.69
N PHE A 386 -22.04 13.85 -11.02
CA PHE A 386 -22.43 13.52 -9.66
C PHE A 386 -22.12 14.65 -8.69
N ALA A 387 -20.90 15.19 -8.74
CA ALA A 387 -20.46 16.24 -7.81
C ALA A 387 -21.25 17.54 -8.03
N GLU A 388 -21.42 17.99 -9.27
CA GLU A 388 -22.12 19.25 -9.58
C GLU A 388 -23.60 19.25 -9.15
N ASN A 389 -24.23 18.08 -9.15
CA ASN A 389 -25.63 17.93 -8.72
C ASN A 389 -25.77 17.62 -7.21
N HIS A 390 -24.66 17.49 -6.47
CA HIS A 390 -24.68 17.17 -5.05
C HIS A 390 -24.92 18.44 -4.20
N PRO A 391 -25.83 18.41 -3.21
CA PRO A 391 -26.17 19.60 -2.41
C PRO A 391 -25.02 20.15 -1.56
N ASP A 392 -24.00 19.32 -1.30
CA ASP A 392 -22.83 19.69 -0.50
C ASP A 392 -21.59 20.06 -1.33
N PHE A 393 -21.72 20.27 -2.65
CA PHE A 393 -20.60 20.62 -3.53
C PHE A 393 -19.76 21.80 -3.01
N ASP A 394 -20.42 22.90 -2.64
CA ASP A 394 -19.76 24.11 -2.12
C ASP A 394 -19.21 23.93 -0.70
N ARG A 395 -19.67 22.91 0.02
CA ARG A 395 -19.24 22.64 1.40
C ARG A 395 -17.98 21.79 1.45
N TYR A 396 -17.75 20.92 0.46
CA TYR A 396 -16.59 20.02 0.45
C TYR A 396 -15.29 20.81 0.17
N ASP A 397 -14.36 20.84 1.14
CA ASP A 397 -13.04 21.46 0.97
C ASP A 397 -11.93 20.65 1.65
N PRO A 398 -11.14 19.86 0.90
CA PRO A 398 -10.05 19.05 1.45
C PRO A 398 -8.84 19.89 1.90
N VAL A 399 -8.81 21.19 1.63
CA VAL A 399 -7.72 22.07 2.07
C VAL A 399 -7.87 22.43 3.55
N THR A 400 -9.10 22.61 4.03
CA THR A 400 -9.39 23.13 5.37
C THR A 400 -10.06 22.13 6.30
N MET A 401 -10.69 21.09 5.75
CA MET A 401 -11.40 20.08 6.53
C MET A 401 -10.47 19.04 7.16
N SER A 402 -10.84 18.55 8.34
CA SER A 402 -10.21 17.38 8.93
C SER A 402 -10.58 16.11 8.18
N LYS A 403 -9.81 15.03 8.39
CA LYS A 403 -10.13 13.73 7.82
C LYS A 403 -11.52 13.23 8.23
N GLU A 404 -11.90 13.42 9.50
CA GLU A 404 -13.21 13.01 10.01
C GLU A 404 -14.37 13.79 9.35
N GLU A 405 -14.13 15.06 9.00
CA GLU A 405 -15.11 15.86 8.27
C GLU A 405 -15.24 15.39 6.82
N LEU A 406 -14.11 15.08 6.16
CA LEU A 406 -14.09 14.55 4.80
C LEU A 406 -14.78 13.17 4.70
N ASP A 407 -14.55 12.29 5.67
CA ASP A 407 -15.16 10.95 5.75
C ASP A 407 -16.71 11.00 5.88
N ALA A 408 -17.29 12.17 6.20
CA ALA A 408 -18.74 12.36 6.24
C ALA A 408 -19.37 12.60 4.86
N PHE A 409 -18.56 12.87 3.82
CA PHE A 409 -19.04 13.10 2.46
C PHE A 409 -18.89 11.84 1.60
N PRO A 410 -19.72 11.68 0.54
CA PRO A 410 -19.49 10.62 -0.44
C PRO A 410 -18.15 10.82 -1.16
N GLU A 411 -17.33 9.77 -1.28
CA GLU A 411 -16.02 9.80 -1.96
C GLU A 411 -16.10 10.43 -3.36
N LYS A 412 -17.14 10.09 -4.14
CA LYS A 412 -17.38 10.61 -5.49
C LYS A 412 -17.56 12.14 -5.54
N LEU A 413 -17.96 12.77 -4.43
CA LEU A 413 -18.09 14.22 -4.36
C LEU A 413 -16.73 14.89 -4.49
N GLY A 414 -15.75 14.44 -3.71
CA GLY A 414 -14.38 14.95 -3.78
C GLY A 414 -13.74 14.69 -5.13
N GLN A 415 -13.92 13.47 -5.64
CA GLN A 415 -13.38 13.06 -6.93
C GLN A 415 -13.91 13.94 -8.06
N GLY A 416 -15.24 14.05 -8.19
CA GLY A 416 -15.89 14.83 -9.25
C GLY A 416 -15.55 16.31 -9.19
N LYS A 417 -15.42 16.87 -7.99
CA LYS A 417 -15.05 18.28 -7.80
C LYS A 417 -13.64 18.58 -8.31
N TYR A 418 -12.66 17.72 -8.00
CA TYR A 418 -11.30 17.94 -8.49
C TYR A 418 -11.18 17.64 -9.99
N LEU A 419 -11.86 16.60 -10.48
CA LEU A 419 -11.95 16.29 -11.91
C LEU A 419 -12.49 17.46 -12.74
N LYS A 420 -13.46 18.22 -12.21
CA LYS A 420 -13.95 19.44 -12.85
C LYS A 420 -12.82 20.48 -13.03
N ALA A 421 -12.03 20.73 -11.98
CA ALA A 421 -10.88 21.64 -12.06
C ALA A 421 -9.88 21.18 -13.13
N LEU A 422 -9.54 19.88 -13.14
CA LEU A 422 -8.62 19.29 -14.11
C LEU A 422 -9.14 19.41 -15.55
N LYS A 423 -10.43 19.16 -15.77
CA LYS A 423 -11.07 19.28 -17.09
C LYS A 423 -11.09 20.73 -17.57
N GLU A 424 -11.31 21.70 -16.69
CA GLU A 424 -11.24 23.14 -17.02
C GLU A 424 -9.81 23.57 -17.39
N LEU A 425 -8.81 23.14 -16.62
CA LEU A 425 -7.39 23.39 -16.91
C LEU A 425 -6.99 22.78 -18.26
N TYR A 426 -7.29 21.50 -18.48
CA TYR A 426 -7.02 20.80 -19.72
C TYR A 426 -7.70 21.47 -20.93
N SER A 427 -8.99 21.82 -20.80
CA SER A 427 -9.73 22.47 -21.90
C SER A 427 -9.16 23.84 -22.27
N LYS A 428 -8.54 24.54 -21.32
CA LYS A 428 -7.99 25.88 -21.51
C LYS A 428 -6.56 25.88 -22.05
N PHE A 429 -5.73 24.94 -21.59
CA PHE A 429 -4.29 24.94 -21.84
C PHE A 429 -3.80 23.80 -22.75
N GLY A 430 -4.65 22.81 -23.05
CA GLY A 430 -4.32 21.69 -23.93
C GLY A 430 -3.74 20.49 -23.19
N GLU A 431 -3.24 19.49 -23.93
CA GLU A 431 -2.77 18.22 -23.36
C GLU A 431 -1.43 18.35 -22.61
N ASP A 432 -0.52 19.16 -23.14
CA ASP A 432 0.84 19.29 -22.62
C ASP A 432 0.84 19.81 -21.16
N ILE A 433 -0.18 20.57 -20.76
CA ILE A 433 -0.25 21.18 -19.44
C ILE A 433 -0.24 20.16 -18.29
N VAL A 434 -0.87 19.00 -18.50
CA VAL A 434 -0.95 17.96 -17.47
C VAL A 434 0.40 17.26 -17.35
N ARG A 435 1.11 17.07 -18.47
CA ARG A 435 2.47 16.53 -18.49
C ARG A 435 3.44 17.49 -17.80
N ASP A 436 3.35 18.78 -18.09
CA ASP A 436 4.20 19.81 -17.49
C ASP A 436 3.97 19.94 -15.98
N TYR A 437 2.70 19.90 -15.54
CA TYR A 437 2.37 19.83 -14.11
C TYR A 437 3.02 18.64 -13.42
N VAL A 438 2.93 17.45 -14.03
CA VAL A 438 3.51 16.22 -13.48
C VAL A 438 5.04 16.31 -13.38
N LYS A 439 5.72 16.81 -14.42
CA LYS A 439 7.18 17.03 -14.39
C LYS A 439 7.58 17.96 -13.26
N LEU A 440 6.93 19.13 -13.18
CA LEU A 440 7.18 20.10 -12.12
C LEU A 440 6.95 19.50 -10.73
N LYS A 441 5.89 18.70 -10.56
CA LYS A 441 5.61 18.02 -9.30
C LYS A 441 6.74 17.06 -8.90
N LEU A 442 7.24 16.28 -9.86
CA LEU A 442 8.35 15.34 -9.62
C LEU A 442 9.70 16.00 -9.42
N ASP A 443 9.87 17.21 -9.94
CA ASP A 443 11.11 17.96 -9.73
C ASP A 443 11.09 18.74 -8.42
N LEU A 444 9.94 19.33 -8.07
CA LEU A 444 9.84 20.37 -7.04
C LEU A 444 9.26 19.87 -5.71
N VAL A 445 8.37 18.89 -5.69
CA VAL A 445 7.78 18.39 -4.43
C VAL A 445 8.84 17.62 -3.63
N PRO A 446 9.21 18.01 -2.41
CA PRO A 446 10.16 17.25 -1.61
C PRO A 446 9.59 15.90 -1.16
N THR A 447 10.45 14.88 -1.01
CA THR A 447 10.10 13.57 -0.42
C THR A 447 10.67 13.41 1.00
N ILE A 448 10.77 14.51 1.75
CA ILE A 448 11.33 14.53 3.10
C ILE A 448 10.24 14.21 4.13
N ASP A 449 10.62 13.53 5.21
CA ASP A 449 9.69 13.24 6.31
C ASP A 449 9.14 14.54 6.91
N GLY A 450 7.81 14.62 7.05
CA GLY A 450 7.12 15.78 7.63
C GLY A 450 6.83 16.92 6.65
N PHE A 451 7.19 16.82 5.37
CA PHE A 451 6.66 17.71 4.34
C PHE A 451 5.25 17.28 3.95
N GLU A 452 4.29 18.21 4.07
CA GLU A 452 2.91 18.00 3.65
C GLU A 452 2.66 18.77 2.35
N PHE A 453 2.47 18.03 1.26
CA PHE A 453 2.07 18.61 -0.02
C PHE A 453 0.61 19.08 0.11
N SER A 454 0.38 20.40 0.09
CA SER A 454 -0.93 21.01 0.37
C SER A 454 -1.75 21.27 -0.90
N GLY A 455 -3.01 21.71 -0.75
CA GLY A 455 -3.82 22.19 -1.88
C GLY A 455 -3.28 23.49 -2.49
N SER A 456 -2.71 24.38 -1.66
CA SER A 456 -2.05 25.60 -2.13
C SER A 456 -0.82 25.29 -3.00
N ASP A 457 -0.08 24.24 -2.66
CA ASP A 457 1.04 23.74 -3.45
C ASP A 457 0.60 23.20 -4.82
N VAL A 458 -0.57 22.54 -4.88
CA VAL A 458 -1.17 22.09 -6.14
C VAL A 458 -1.54 23.27 -7.03
N ALA A 459 -2.27 24.26 -6.49
CA ALA A 459 -2.64 25.46 -7.24
C ALA A 459 -1.39 26.21 -7.77
N TRP A 460 -0.34 26.26 -6.96
CA TRP A 460 0.93 26.87 -7.35
C TRP A 460 1.66 26.10 -8.46
N LEU A 461 1.72 24.77 -8.40
CA LEU A 461 2.31 23.95 -9.45
C LEU A 461 1.54 24.06 -10.76
N TRP A 462 0.21 24.10 -10.73
CA TRP A 462 -0.60 24.37 -11.92
C TRP A 462 -0.34 25.75 -12.50
N ALA A 463 -0.26 26.79 -11.66
CA ALA A 463 0.13 28.13 -12.10
C ALA A 463 1.49 28.12 -12.81
N LYS A 464 2.45 27.37 -12.27
CA LYS A 464 3.78 27.24 -12.86
C LYS A 464 3.77 26.47 -14.17
N ALA A 465 3.00 25.39 -14.27
CA ALA A 465 2.85 24.61 -15.50
C ALA A 465 2.28 25.45 -16.64
N THR A 466 1.39 26.40 -16.34
CA THR A 466 0.75 27.23 -17.37
C THR A 466 1.64 28.33 -17.96
N GLU A 467 2.88 28.47 -17.48
CA GLU A 467 3.81 29.58 -17.80
C GLU A 467 3.23 30.99 -17.55
N ASP A 468 2.02 31.11 -16.95
CA ASP A 468 1.33 32.38 -16.63
C ASP A 468 1.90 33.00 -15.32
N PHE A 469 3.14 32.68 -14.95
CA PHE A 469 3.73 33.00 -13.64
C PHE A 469 4.26 34.44 -13.53
N GLU A 470 4.61 35.08 -14.64
CA GLU A 470 5.29 36.39 -14.64
C GLU A 470 4.35 37.61 -14.67
N ASP A 471 3.06 37.46 -15.00
CA ASP A 471 2.12 38.59 -15.20
C ASP A 471 0.78 38.48 -14.42
N GLY A 472 0.78 37.79 -13.27
CA GLY A 472 -0.41 37.65 -12.42
C GLY A 472 -1.37 36.54 -12.83
N GLY A 473 -0.92 35.61 -13.67
CA GLY A 473 -1.66 34.42 -14.05
C GLY A 473 -1.75 33.35 -12.97
N ASP A 474 -0.81 33.35 -12.04
CA ASP A 474 -0.94 32.64 -10.76
C ASP A 474 -2.27 32.99 -10.07
N LYS A 475 -2.63 34.28 -10.03
CA LYS A 475 -3.90 34.73 -9.42
C LYS A 475 -5.11 34.13 -10.13
N ARG A 476 -5.02 33.87 -11.44
CA ARG A 476 -6.12 33.22 -12.18
C ARG A 476 -6.27 31.76 -11.81
N ILE A 477 -5.17 31.04 -11.64
CA ILE A 477 -5.23 29.63 -11.21
C ILE A 477 -5.69 29.53 -9.76
N PHE A 478 -5.16 30.35 -8.86
CA PHE A 478 -5.65 30.43 -7.49
C PHE A 478 -7.14 30.82 -7.45
N SER A 479 -7.59 31.76 -8.29
CA SER A 479 -9.01 32.11 -8.42
C SER A 479 -9.84 30.93 -8.90
N LEU A 480 -9.40 30.19 -9.91
CA LEU A 480 -10.10 29.00 -10.41
C LEU A 480 -10.36 27.98 -9.28
N PHE A 481 -9.33 27.67 -8.48
CA PHE A 481 -9.48 26.76 -7.35
C PHE A 481 -10.40 27.33 -6.26
N ASN A 482 -10.28 28.62 -5.93
CA ASN A 482 -11.15 29.30 -4.97
C ASN A 482 -12.61 29.39 -5.44
N ASP A 483 -12.87 29.61 -6.73
CA ASP A 483 -14.20 29.67 -7.33
C ASP A 483 -14.88 28.29 -7.31
N LEU A 484 -14.08 27.21 -7.34
CA LEU A 484 -14.55 25.85 -7.08
C LEU A 484 -14.71 25.58 -5.58
N GLY A 485 -14.32 26.48 -4.68
CA GLY A 485 -14.49 26.33 -3.24
C GLY A 485 -13.32 25.66 -2.51
N TYR A 486 -12.16 25.51 -3.15
CA TYR A 486 -10.91 25.14 -2.47
C TYR A 486 -10.26 26.38 -1.87
N GLN A 487 -10.09 26.44 -0.56
CA GLN A 487 -9.50 27.61 0.12
C GLN A 487 -7.98 27.62 -0.01
N VAL A 488 -7.48 27.81 -1.24
CA VAL A 488 -6.05 27.87 -1.56
C VAL A 488 -5.51 29.30 -1.48
N ASP A 489 -4.30 29.43 -0.97
CA ASP A 489 -3.66 30.72 -0.74
C ASP A 489 -2.18 30.68 -1.15
N ARG A 490 -1.75 31.67 -1.93
CA ARG A 490 -0.36 31.81 -2.40
C ARG A 490 0.60 31.97 -1.22
N GLU A 491 0.18 32.58 -0.12
CA GLU A 491 1.01 32.74 1.07
C GLU A 491 1.22 31.42 1.84
N GLN A 492 0.41 30.40 1.57
CA GLN A 492 0.48 29.07 2.19
C GLN A 492 1.25 28.06 1.34
N VAL A 493 1.81 28.46 0.20
CA VAL A 493 2.66 27.59 -0.63
C VAL A 493 3.92 27.23 0.15
N SER A 494 4.15 25.93 0.30
CA SER A 494 5.28 25.35 1.02
C SER A 494 6.34 24.78 0.07
N ILE A 495 6.00 24.56 -1.21
CA ILE A 495 6.98 24.16 -2.23
C ILE A 495 8.01 25.28 -2.46
N PRO A 496 9.30 24.93 -2.56
CA PRO A 496 10.34 25.91 -2.87
C PRO A 496 10.10 26.59 -4.25
N ALA A 497 9.68 27.84 -4.24
CA ALA A 497 9.19 28.58 -5.40
C ALA A 497 10.17 28.79 -6.58
N SER A 498 11.49 28.78 -6.41
CA SER A 498 12.39 29.22 -7.50
C SER A 498 13.05 28.06 -8.26
N VAL A 499 12.63 27.92 -9.52
CA VAL A 499 13.42 27.31 -10.60
C VAL A 499 14.46 28.31 -11.13
N ASP A 500 14.35 29.61 -10.79
CA ASP A 500 15.40 30.63 -10.96
C ASP A 500 16.47 30.55 -9.87
N SER A 501 16.96 29.35 -9.62
CA SER A 501 18.12 29.17 -8.77
C SER A 501 19.33 28.99 -9.67
N GLU A 502 20.04 30.10 -9.93
CA GLU A 502 21.36 30.03 -10.54
C GLU A 502 22.33 29.47 -9.50
N LYS A 503 23.31 28.67 -9.94
CA LYS A 503 24.45 28.34 -9.09
C LYS A 503 25.13 29.65 -8.70
N LEU A 504 25.12 29.97 -7.40
CA LEU A 504 25.80 31.15 -6.89
C LEU A 504 27.31 30.97 -7.05
N ASN A 505 28.01 32.04 -7.38
CA ASN A 505 29.47 32.01 -7.41
C ASN A 505 29.99 31.99 -5.96
N THR A 506 30.47 30.83 -5.52
CA THR A 506 31.02 30.58 -4.18
C THR A 506 32.54 30.76 -4.08
N GLU A 507 33.24 31.09 -5.17
CA GLU A 507 34.73 31.20 -5.21
C GLU A 507 35.28 32.17 -4.16
N TRP A 508 34.49 33.16 -3.76
CA TRP A 508 34.89 34.23 -2.84
C TRP A 508 34.34 34.02 -1.43
N TRP A 509 33.52 32.99 -1.21
CA TRP A 509 32.93 32.74 0.10
C TRP A 509 34.00 32.22 1.06
N ASN A 510 33.89 32.63 2.32
CA ASN A 510 34.88 32.29 3.34
C ASN A 510 34.28 31.31 4.35
N PRO A 511 34.40 30.00 4.13
CA PRO A 511 33.95 29.01 5.10
C PRO A 511 34.97 28.88 6.24
N TYR A 512 34.48 28.76 7.47
CA TYR A 512 35.29 28.53 8.66
C TYR A 512 34.57 27.65 9.68
N ILE A 513 35.35 26.98 10.52
CA ILE A 513 34.84 26.08 11.57
C ILE A 513 35.19 26.68 12.93
N PRO A 514 34.22 27.04 13.78
CA PRO A 514 34.49 27.63 15.09
C PRO A 514 35.26 26.70 16.03
N SER A 515 35.00 25.39 15.96
CA SER A 515 35.71 24.35 16.71
C SER A 515 36.93 23.86 15.92
N GLN A 516 38.11 24.43 16.20
CA GLN A 516 39.36 24.15 15.49
C GLN A 516 39.83 22.70 15.62
N TYR A 517 39.69 21.92 14.54
CA TYR A 517 40.47 20.69 14.31
C TYR A 517 40.55 20.40 12.79
N THR A 518 41.12 21.32 12.01
CA THR A 518 41.34 21.09 10.57
C THR A 518 42.59 20.23 10.35
N HIS A 519 42.50 19.26 9.43
CA HIS A 519 43.67 18.54 8.94
C HIS A 519 44.26 19.35 7.78
N SER A 520 45.59 19.55 7.75
CA SER A 520 46.26 20.43 6.76
C SER A 520 46.19 19.95 5.29
N SER A 521 45.50 18.84 5.02
CA SER A 521 45.30 18.26 3.69
C SER A 521 43.83 18.08 3.32
N PHE A 522 42.90 18.46 4.21
CA PHE A 522 41.45 18.33 4.06
C PHE A 522 40.79 19.61 4.60
N ASP A 523 41.16 20.73 4.00
CA ASP A 523 40.79 22.07 4.45
C ASP A 523 39.29 22.32 4.22
N ILE A 524 38.71 23.25 4.99
CA ILE A 524 37.31 23.62 4.82
C ILE A 524 37.08 24.37 3.50
N SER A 525 38.11 25.01 2.92
CA SER A 525 38.00 25.63 1.60
C SER A 525 37.63 24.64 0.49
N ASN A 526 37.88 23.35 0.69
CA ASN A 526 37.61 22.32 -0.30
C ASN A 526 36.11 22.14 -0.59
N ILE A 527 35.20 22.64 0.25
CA ILE A 527 33.76 22.49 0.00
C ILE A 527 33.23 23.39 -1.12
N PHE A 528 34.04 24.33 -1.62
CA PHE A 528 33.67 25.30 -2.66
C PHE A 528 34.77 25.44 -3.74
N ASP A 529 35.70 24.49 -3.84
CA ASP A 529 36.84 24.60 -4.75
C ASP A 529 36.53 24.11 -6.18
N GLY A 530 35.33 23.55 -6.40
CA GLY A 530 34.91 23.00 -7.68
C GLY A 530 35.58 21.67 -8.04
N ASP A 531 36.29 21.04 -7.11
CA ASP A 531 36.92 19.74 -7.26
C ASP A 531 36.04 18.61 -6.71
N PHE A 532 35.53 17.77 -7.61
CA PHE A 532 34.73 16.60 -7.26
C PHE A 532 35.60 15.35 -7.01
N ASP A 533 36.93 15.46 -7.00
CA ASP A 533 37.86 14.36 -6.71
C ASP A 533 37.92 14.01 -5.21
N ALA A 534 36.95 13.23 -4.78
CA ALA A 534 36.80 12.78 -3.41
C ALA A 534 37.78 11.68 -2.94
N GLY A 535 38.73 11.27 -3.77
CA GLY A 535 39.77 10.29 -3.41
C GLY A 535 40.99 10.88 -2.71
N GLY A 536 41.16 12.20 -2.76
CA GLY A 536 42.39 12.88 -2.36
C GLY A 536 42.19 14.14 -1.51
N LYS A 537 42.97 15.18 -1.80
CA LYS A 537 42.97 16.46 -1.05
C LYS A 537 41.77 17.36 -1.35
N GLY A 538 40.92 17.04 -2.32
CA GLY A 538 39.70 17.78 -2.71
C GLY A 538 38.47 17.39 -1.87
N THR A 539 38.64 17.25 -0.56
CA THR A 539 37.52 16.93 0.34
C THR A 539 37.77 17.61 1.67
N TRP A 540 36.76 18.23 2.23
CA TRP A 540 36.78 18.63 3.62
C TRP A 540 36.50 17.43 4.53
N HIS A 541 37.25 17.32 5.61
CA HIS A 541 37.11 16.26 6.59
C HIS A 541 37.15 16.81 8.02
N SER A 542 36.18 16.44 8.84
CA SER A 542 36.24 16.74 10.27
C SER A 542 37.15 15.73 10.97
N VAL A 543 38.33 16.19 11.39
CA VAL A 543 39.29 15.52 12.29
C VAL A 543 39.47 14.02 12.05
N GLU A 544 40.45 13.67 11.22
CA GLU A 544 40.87 12.30 11.02
C GLU A 544 41.89 11.87 12.11
N TRP A 545 41.64 10.73 12.75
CA TRP A 545 42.62 9.89 13.50
C TRP A 545 43.21 10.35 14.84
N LYS A 546 42.68 11.38 15.52
CA LYS A 546 43.12 11.70 16.89
C LYS A 546 42.18 11.13 17.96
N PRO A 547 42.68 10.76 19.16
CA PRO A 547 41.86 10.18 20.23
C PRO A 547 40.77 11.12 20.80
N ASP A 548 40.79 12.42 20.44
CA ASP A 548 39.85 13.44 20.91
C ASP A 548 38.98 13.97 19.75
N ILE A 549 38.09 13.15 19.20
CA ILE A 549 37.16 13.59 18.14
C ILE A 549 36.00 14.37 18.79
N ALA A 550 35.86 15.65 18.45
CA ALA A 550 34.76 16.50 18.94
C ALA A 550 33.40 15.85 18.63
N PRO A 551 32.46 15.79 19.60
CA PRO A 551 31.13 15.25 19.36
C PRO A 551 30.32 16.15 18.44
N TYR A 552 29.32 15.59 17.76
CA TYR A 552 28.29 16.37 17.08
C TYR A 552 27.57 17.32 18.05
N PRO A 553 27.05 18.47 17.58
CA PRO A 553 27.05 18.93 16.20
C PRO A 553 28.39 19.50 15.72
N HIS A 554 28.71 19.27 14.44
CA HIS A 554 29.74 20.04 13.73
C HIS A 554 29.09 21.24 13.05
N THR A 555 29.67 22.43 13.20
CA THR A 555 29.16 23.65 12.55
C THR A 555 30.20 24.22 11.59
N ILE A 556 29.77 24.50 10.35
CA ILE A 556 30.51 25.31 9.38
C ILE A 556 29.78 26.65 9.27
N GLU A 557 30.53 27.73 9.34
CA GLU A 557 30.04 29.10 9.16
C GLU A 557 30.64 29.66 7.88
N VAL A 558 29.85 30.35 7.07
CA VAL A 558 30.26 30.88 5.77
C VAL A 558 29.88 32.35 5.69
N ASP A 559 30.88 33.22 5.51
CA ASP A 559 30.64 34.61 5.10
C ASP A 559 30.55 34.64 3.57
N MET A 560 29.36 34.94 3.05
CA MET A 560 29.12 35.05 1.61
C MET A 560 29.55 36.40 1.04
N PHE A 561 30.03 37.32 1.90
CA PHE A 561 30.40 38.72 1.64
C PHE A 561 29.23 39.63 1.22
N ASP A 562 28.33 39.13 0.40
CA ASP A 562 27.10 39.78 -0.04
C ASP A 562 25.84 39.10 0.52
N ARG A 563 24.72 39.82 0.49
CA ARG A 563 23.41 39.26 0.84
C ARG A 563 22.90 38.42 -0.32
N ASN A 564 22.60 37.15 -0.05
CA ASN A 564 22.08 36.20 -1.02
C ASN A 564 20.80 35.57 -0.50
N LYS A 565 19.81 35.41 -1.38
CA LYS A 565 18.67 34.53 -1.15
C LYS A 565 19.08 33.12 -1.53
N ILE A 566 19.15 32.22 -0.56
CA ILE A 566 19.50 30.82 -0.82
C ILE A 566 18.24 29.99 -0.94
N THR A 567 18.18 29.16 -1.98
CA THR A 567 16.97 28.40 -2.35
C THR A 567 17.22 26.89 -2.32
N SER A 568 18.45 26.46 -2.60
CA SER A 568 18.85 25.07 -2.47
C SER A 568 20.37 24.90 -2.41
N PHE A 569 20.79 23.70 -2.05
CA PHE A 569 22.18 23.26 -1.98
C PHE A 569 22.32 21.97 -2.77
N VAL A 570 23.48 21.67 -3.34
CA VAL A 570 23.80 20.31 -3.80
C VAL A 570 25.01 19.82 -3.02
N TYR A 571 24.79 18.81 -2.18
CA TYR A 571 25.83 18.16 -1.39
C TYR A 571 26.45 17.01 -2.17
N TYR A 572 27.76 17.06 -2.39
CA TYR A 572 28.54 15.97 -2.95
C TYR A 572 29.30 15.27 -1.83
N PRO A 573 28.96 14.02 -1.49
CA PRO A 573 29.69 13.28 -0.48
C PRO A 573 31.02 12.77 -1.03
N ARG A 574 31.86 12.28 -0.10
CA ARG A 574 33.09 11.59 -0.47
C ARG A 574 32.78 10.29 -1.25
N ASN A 575 33.28 10.15 -2.47
CA ASN A 575 33.01 9.04 -3.39
C ASN A 575 33.83 7.76 -3.14
N VAL A 576 34.91 7.80 -2.34
CA VAL A 576 35.75 6.62 -2.04
C VAL A 576 35.32 5.84 -0.80
N THR A 577 34.42 6.38 0.01
CA THR A 577 33.87 5.71 1.19
C THR A 577 32.53 6.31 1.58
N TRP A 578 31.63 5.47 2.08
CA TRP A 578 30.33 5.89 2.60
C TRP A 578 30.35 6.25 4.09
N HIS A 579 31.48 6.01 4.76
CA HIS A 579 31.74 6.57 6.06
C HIS A 579 31.66 8.10 5.99
N GLN A 580 31.15 8.72 7.04
CA GLN A 580 31.23 10.19 7.22
C GLN A 580 30.34 10.97 6.25
N HIS A 581 29.46 10.30 5.50
CA HIS A 581 28.36 10.93 4.77
C HIS A 581 27.38 11.52 5.78
N MET A 582 26.98 12.77 5.55
CA MET A 582 26.06 13.49 6.46
C MET A 582 24.70 12.78 6.51
N ALA A 583 24.25 12.44 7.71
CA ALA A 583 22.98 11.78 7.97
C ALA A 583 21.91 12.78 8.40
N HIS A 584 22.22 13.69 9.33
CA HIS A 584 21.28 14.71 9.79
C HIS A 584 21.93 16.08 9.71
N ILE A 585 21.31 17.01 8.98
CA ILE A 585 21.86 18.32 8.67
C ILE A 585 20.80 19.41 8.75
N LYS A 586 21.21 20.59 9.23
CA LYS A 586 20.43 21.83 9.22
C LYS A 586 21.22 22.93 8.54
N PHE A 587 20.52 23.76 7.78
CA PHE A 587 21.07 24.93 7.10
C PHE A 587 20.39 26.19 7.62
N TYR A 588 21.14 27.27 7.77
CA TYR A 588 20.65 28.56 8.26
C TYR A 588 21.18 29.70 7.40
N VAL A 589 20.38 30.75 7.25
CA VAL A 589 20.75 31.99 6.55
C VAL A 589 20.31 33.19 7.39
N THR A 590 21.22 34.13 7.62
CA THR A 590 21.03 35.26 8.53
C THR A 590 21.92 36.45 8.14
N ASP A 591 21.56 37.65 8.58
CA ASP A 591 22.43 38.83 8.51
C ASP A 591 23.25 39.02 9.80
N ASP A 592 22.94 38.30 10.89
CA ASP A 592 23.68 38.34 12.15
C ASP A 592 24.56 37.08 12.30
N LYS A 593 25.88 37.26 12.21
CA LYS A 593 26.85 36.18 12.40
C LYS A 593 26.80 35.51 13.78
N ASN A 594 26.14 36.11 14.78
CA ASN A 594 26.05 35.56 16.14
C ASN A 594 24.70 34.90 16.42
N ASP A 595 23.73 35.01 15.50
CA ASP A 595 22.41 34.40 15.63
C ASP A 595 22.00 33.72 14.32
N LYS A 596 22.04 32.39 14.32
CA LYS A 596 21.62 31.55 13.19
C LYS A 596 20.14 31.76 12.83
N GLY A 597 19.32 32.20 13.79
CA GLY A 597 17.87 32.22 13.66
C GLY A 597 17.28 30.83 13.38
N GLU A 598 16.11 30.79 12.73
CA GLU A 598 15.50 29.53 12.31
C GLU A 598 16.19 28.91 11.08
N ALA A 599 16.29 27.58 11.07
CA ALA A 599 16.80 26.82 9.94
C ALA A 599 15.95 27.07 8.68
N VAL A 600 16.65 27.25 7.55
CA VAL A 600 16.05 27.37 6.21
C VAL A 600 15.88 26.01 5.53
N ALA A 601 16.62 24.99 5.96
CA ALA A 601 16.45 23.60 5.53
C ALA A 601 16.88 22.64 6.66
N GLU A 602 16.23 21.49 6.74
CA GLU A 602 16.61 20.37 7.59
C GLU A 602 16.45 19.08 6.79
N PHE A 603 17.42 18.18 6.89
CA PHE A 603 17.41 16.94 6.13
C PHE A 603 17.90 15.77 7.00
N ILE A 604 17.17 14.65 6.96
CA ILE A 604 17.54 13.37 7.57
C ILE A 604 17.66 12.30 6.48
N TRP A 605 18.86 11.74 6.32
CA TRP A 605 19.18 10.65 5.41
C TRP A 605 19.09 9.32 6.14
N ARG A 606 18.38 8.36 5.54
CA ARG A 606 18.19 6.99 6.07
C ARG A 606 19.05 5.91 5.39
N LYS A 607 19.85 6.25 4.36
CA LYS A 607 20.84 5.34 3.73
C LYS A 607 22.08 6.10 3.22
N PRO A 608 23.29 5.50 3.22
CA PRO A 608 24.47 6.07 2.59
C PRO A 608 24.33 6.13 1.05
N TRP A 609 25.02 7.08 0.41
CA TRP A 609 24.72 7.51 -0.97
C TRP A 609 25.83 7.22 -2.01
N THR A 610 25.46 7.35 -3.30
CA THR A 610 26.34 7.29 -4.49
C THR A 610 27.05 8.64 -4.76
N PRO A 611 27.93 8.82 -5.75
CA PRO A 611 28.73 10.06 -5.91
C PRO A 611 28.10 11.30 -6.59
N ASP A 612 26.90 11.24 -7.17
CA ASP A 612 26.42 12.19 -8.22
C ASP A 612 25.84 13.57 -7.76
N GLY A 613 26.13 14.03 -6.53
CA GLY A 613 25.44 15.14 -5.84
C GLY A 613 23.97 14.95 -5.39
N LYS A 614 23.60 15.43 -4.19
CA LYS A 614 22.19 15.54 -3.74
C LYS A 614 21.73 16.98 -3.59
N LYS A 615 20.68 17.35 -4.32
CA LYS A 615 19.97 18.61 -4.12
C LYS A 615 19.10 18.61 -2.85
N ILE A 616 19.28 19.63 -2.01
CA ILE A 616 18.57 19.90 -0.75
C ILE A 616 17.92 21.27 -0.89
N TYR A 617 16.60 21.35 -0.74
CA TYR A 617 15.87 22.61 -0.91
C TYR A 617 15.62 23.31 0.43
N CYS A 618 15.63 24.65 0.40
CA CYS A 618 15.18 25.45 1.52
C CYS A 618 13.64 25.35 1.66
N THR A 619 13.17 25.06 2.87
CA THR A 619 11.74 25.12 3.25
C THR A 619 11.31 26.52 3.64
N LYS A 620 12.25 27.42 3.93
CA LYS A 620 11.99 28.85 4.19
C LYS A 620 12.96 29.71 3.41
N PHE A 621 12.45 30.75 2.75
CA PHE A 621 13.29 31.72 2.06
C PHE A 621 13.83 32.75 3.04
N LYS A 622 15.15 32.85 3.12
CA LYS A 622 15.81 33.96 3.79
C LYS A 622 16.90 34.52 2.89
N THR A 623 16.94 35.83 2.85
CA THR A 623 18.05 36.60 2.29
C THR A 623 18.95 36.98 3.45
N GLY A 624 20.24 36.66 3.35
CA GLY A 624 21.21 36.98 4.39
C GLY A 624 22.63 36.98 3.86
N ARG A 625 23.57 37.48 4.65
CA ARG A 625 25.02 37.47 4.34
C ARG A 625 25.74 36.22 4.87
N TYR A 626 25.28 35.68 5.99
CA TYR A 626 25.90 34.54 6.65
C TYR A 626 25.10 33.28 6.40
N PHE A 627 25.81 32.19 6.14
CA PHE A 627 25.27 30.88 5.91
C PHE A 627 25.89 29.89 6.91
N PHE A 628 25.08 29.05 7.55
CA PHE A 628 25.54 28.05 8.51
C PHE A 628 25.10 26.66 8.09
N ILE A 629 26.00 25.71 8.27
CA ILE A 629 25.76 24.28 8.11
C ILE A 629 25.96 23.63 9.46
N GLU A 630 24.92 23.01 10.01
CA GLU A 630 24.98 22.27 11.26
C GLU A 630 24.74 20.79 10.99
N ILE A 631 25.78 19.99 11.20
CA ILE A 631 25.77 18.56 10.96
C ILE A 631 25.56 17.90 12.32
N LEU A 632 24.41 17.26 12.48
CA LEU A 632 23.97 16.63 13.73
C LEU A 632 24.40 15.17 13.81
N GLU A 633 24.58 14.51 12.66
CA GLU A 633 24.92 13.09 12.58
C GLU A 633 25.52 12.70 11.22
N SER A 634 26.34 11.64 11.16
CA SER A 634 26.85 11.02 9.92
C SER A 634 26.86 9.48 9.98
N TRP A 635 26.91 8.84 8.81
CA TRP A 635 26.93 7.39 8.64
C TRP A 635 28.25 6.71 9.09
N VAL A 636 28.14 5.48 9.62
CA VAL A 636 29.25 4.60 10.04
C VAL A 636 29.03 3.17 9.51
N ASN A 637 30.11 2.41 9.22
CA ASN A 637 30.01 1.03 8.73
C ASN A 637 29.21 0.10 9.65
N ASP A 638 28.42 -0.79 9.03
CA ASP A 638 27.78 -2.00 9.59
C ASP A 638 26.85 -1.84 10.81
N ALA A 639 26.30 -0.65 11.05
CA ALA A 639 25.26 -0.46 12.06
C ALA A 639 23.88 -0.17 11.42
N PRO A 640 22.79 -0.80 11.88
CA PRO A 640 21.42 -0.52 11.42
C PRO A 640 20.90 0.88 11.84
N GLU A 641 21.68 1.61 12.63
CA GLU A 641 21.44 2.99 13.08
C GLU A 641 22.77 3.75 13.09
N PRO A 642 22.78 5.06 12.83
CA PRO A 642 23.98 5.88 12.96
C PRO A 642 24.49 5.87 14.42
N LYS A 643 25.66 5.25 14.64
CA LYS A 643 26.39 5.27 15.92
C LYS A 643 27.84 5.66 15.64
N GLY A 644 28.10 6.94 15.85
CA GLY A 644 29.27 7.69 15.34
C GLY A 644 30.65 7.17 15.77
N LYS A 645 31.57 7.10 14.81
CA LYS A 645 32.79 7.90 14.93
C LYS A 645 32.37 9.36 14.70
N ASN A 646 32.77 10.30 15.56
CA ASN A 646 32.31 11.71 15.50
C ASN A 646 32.91 12.50 14.31
N SER A 647 32.93 11.92 13.12
CA SER A 647 33.57 12.47 11.92
C SER A 647 32.61 12.55 10.74
N THR A 648 32.71 13.61 9.96
CA THR A 648 31.94 13.93 8.76
C THR A 648 32.86 14.42 7.63
N SER A 649 32.38 14.40 6.40
CA SER A 649 33.12 14.87 5.23
C SER A 649 32.21 15.45 4.15
N ILE A 650 32.74 16.43 3.41
CA ILE A 650 32.08 17.05 2.24
C ILE A 650 33.11 17.12 1.12
N CYS A 651 32.78 16.58 -0.05
CA CYS A 651 33.61 16.74 -1.24
C CYS A 651 33.40 18.15 -1.80
N GLU A 652 32.16 18.46 -2.16
CA GLU A 652 31.77 19.75 -2.73
C GLU A 652 30.37 20.12 -2.22
N LEU A 653 30.11 21.41 -2.10
CA LEU A 653 28.79 21.96 -1.81
C LEU A 653 28.47 23.06 -2.81
N GLU A 654 27.55 22.79 -3.72
CA GLU A 654 27.03 23.87 -4.57
C GLU A 654 25.88 24.57 -3.87
N VAL A 655 25.78 25.89 -4.04
CA VAL A 655 24.71 26.70 -3.47
C VAL A 655 23.97 27.41 -4.58
N TYR A 656 22.65 27.37 -4.54
CA TYR A 656 21.77 27.89 -5.56
C TYR A 656 20.84 28.95 -4.98
N GLY A 657 20.57 29.99 -5.76
CA GLY A 657 19.74 31.11 -5.31
C GLY A 657 19.88 32.35 -6.19
N ALA A 658 19.69 33.52 -5.59
CA ALA A 658 19.83 34.81 -6.27
C ALA A 658 20.52 35.86 -5.37
N PRO A 659 21.38 36.74 -5.93
CA PRO A 659 21.89 37.91 -5.21
C PRO A 659 20.73 38.85 -4.82
N ALA A 660 20.77 39.42 -3.62
CA ALA A 660 19.72 40.32 -3.12
C ALA A 660 19.49 41.57 -4.02
N SER A 661 20.49 41.97 -4.81
CA SER A 661 20.38 43.08 -5.76
C SER A 661 19.49 42.80 -6.97
N LYS A 662 19.19 41.52 -7.27
CA LYS A 662 18.28 41.11 -8.36
C LYS A 662 16.81 41.05 -7.93
N GLU A 663 16.47 41.22 -6.65
CA GLU A 663 15.07 41.10 -6.14
C GLU A 663 14.16 42.31 -6.47
N ASN A 664 14.71 43.41 -7.01
CA ASN A 664 13.98 44.66 -7.28
C ASN A 664 13.68 44.93 -8.76
N ASN A 665 13.85 43.94 -9.64
CA ASN A 665 13.51 44.07 -11.06
C ASN A 665 12.40 43.12 -11.46
#